data_AF-A0A565B3W2-F1
#
_entry.id   AF-A0A565B3W2-F1
#
_cell.length_a   1.000
_cell.length_b   1.000
_cell.length_c   1.000
_cell.angle_alpha   90.00
_cell.angle_beta   90.00
_cell.angle_gamma   90.00
#
_symmetry.space_group_name_H-M   'P 1'
#
loop_
_entity.id
_entity.type
_entity.pdbx_description
1 polymer ?
#
loop_
_entity_poly.entity_id
_entity_poly.type
_entity_poly.pdbx_seq_one_letter_code
_entity_poly.pdbx_strand_id
1 'polypeptide(L)'
;MADNIVLRKLIVEICNARNLMPKDGQGTASAYAIVDFDGQRRRTKTKFRDLNPQWDEKLEFFVHDVAAMAEEILEINLCNDKKTGKRSTFLGKVKIAGSAFAAAGSETLVYYPLEKRSVFSQIKGEIGLKAYYVDENPPAVATPATEQKPEGEIQAAPAATEEKAPENPKTEEGKKETEAVKTEEKKEAKPEEKPKEQAKPEEKKPDAAAPPPPVTAAAAVTPPAVTEIQNQALPQKTETVKHKELGIKPENVNRQDLIGTNLELPSLTTDQNRGGGYDLVDRMPFLYIRVAKAKRANNDGSNPVYAKLVIGTSSVKTRSQTGKDWDQVFAFEKESLNSSSLEVSVWSEEKVENEDKTTTTTESCLGTVSFDLQEVPKRVPPDSPLAPQWYTLESEKSPGNDVMLAVWLGTQADEAFQEAWQSDSGGLIPETRSKVYLSPKLWYLRLTVIQTQDLQLASGSEPKPKIPTTELYVKAQLGPQVFKTARTSIGPSASSSGSGNPTWNEDLVFVASEPFEPFLIVSVEDITNGQSIGQTKIHMGSVERRNDDRTEPKSRWFNLAGDENKPYSGRIHVKVCLEGGYHVLDEAAHVTSDVRPSAKQLAKPPIGLLEVGIRGATNLLPVKTRDGTRGTTDAYVVAKYGPKWIRTRTILDRFNPRWNEQYTWDVYDPCTVLTIGVFDNGRYKRDESGKQGRDVRVGKIRVRLSTLDMNRVYLNSYTLTVILPSGAKKMGEIEIAVRFSCPSWLSIIQAYVTPMLPRMHYVRPLGPAQQDILRHTAMRIVTARLARSEPPLGQEVVQYMLDTDNHVWSMRRSKANWFRVITFLSRAATIARWVHGIRTWVHPPTTVLVHLLLVAIVLCPHLVLPTVFMYAFLILALRFRCRGRVKVNSVDPRNSCVDSVSSDELDEEFDGFPATRPPEIVRIRYDRLRALAGRAQTLLGDVAAQGERIEALFNWRDPRATCIFVVFCLFASFLFYIVPFQIFVLGFGFYYIRHPRFRDDMPSVPINFFRRLPSMSDQIL
;
A
#
# COMPACT_ATOMS: atom_id res chain seq x y z
N MET A 1 -20.36 -45.83 -3.64
CA MET A 1 -20.14 -46.57 -4.91
C MET A 1 -18.67 -46.95 -4.93
N ALA A 2 -18.29 -48.04 -5.61
CA ALA A 2 -16.89 -48.40 -5.75
C ALA A 2 -16.43 -47.92 -7.13
N ASP A 3 -15.79 -46.75 -7.16
CA ASP A 3 -15.30 -46.18 -8.41
C ASP A 3 -14.06 -46.97 -8.86
N ASN A 4 -14.05 -47.40 -10.12
CA ASN A 4 -12.90 -48.10 -10.69
C ASN A 4 -11.71 -47.14 -10.75
N ILE A 5 -10.71 -47.35 -9.91
CA ILE A 5 -9.45 -46.59 -9.92
C ILE A 5 -8.64 -47.02 -11.16
N VAL A 6 -8.86 -46.33 -12.28
CA VAL A 6 -8.05 -46.45 -13.49
C VAL A 6 -6.70 -45.80 -13.23
N LEU A 7 -5.63 -46.60 -13.17
CA LEU A 7 -4.28 -46.11 -12.92
C LEU A 7 -3.67 -45.58 -14.22
N ARG A 8 -3.83 -44.28 -14.46
CA ARG A 8 -3.22 -43.60 -15.61
C ARG A 8 -1.75 -43.28 -15.34
N LYS A 9 -0.88 -43.69 -16.28
CA LYS A 9 0.54 -43.35 -16.33
C LYS A 9 0.81 -42.46 -17.54
N LEU A 10 1.49 -41.34 -17.34
CA LEU A 10 2.03 -40.51 -18.41
C LEU A 10 3.47 -40.95 -18.72
N ILE A 11 3.77 -41.21 -19.99
CA ILE A 11 5.11 -41.56 -20.48
C ILE A 11 5.62 -40.43 -21.36
N VAL A 12 6.74 -39.83 -20.98
CA VAL A 12 7.41 -38.74 -21.69
C VAL A 12 8.76 -39.24 -22.21
N GLU A 13 8.88 -39.41 -23.52
CA GLU A 13 10.14 -39.77 -24.18
C GLU A 13 10.83 -38.50 -24.66
N ILE A 14 11.96 -38.15 -24.03
CA ILE A 14 12.82 -37.07 -24.54
C ILE A 14 13.79 -37.68 -25.54
N CYS A 15 13.52 -37.46 -26.83
CA CYS A 15 14.39 -37.93 -27.90
C CYS A 15 15.65 -37.07 -27.98
N ASN A 16 15.51 -35.78 -28.31
CA ASN A 16 16.67 -34.92 -28.61
C ASN A 16 16.41 -33.44 -28.38
N ALA A 17 17.47 -32.63 -28.46
CA ALA A 17 17.38 -31.20 -28.72
C ALA A 17 18.21 -30.81 -29.94
N ARG A 18 17.94 -29.64 -30.50
CA ARG A 18 18.58 -29.12 -31.71
C ARG A 18 19.02 -27.68 -31.50
N ASN A 19 20.15 -27.31 -32.11
CA ASN A 19 20.59 -25.92 -32.28
C ASN A 19 20.71 -25.14 -30.95
N LEU A 20 21.11 -25.84 -29.86
CA LEU A 20 21.25 -25.27 -28.53
C LEU A 20 22.30 -24.16 -28.51
N MET A 21 22.12 -23.18 -27.60
CA MET A 21 23.12 -22.14 -27.40
C MET A 21 24.34 -22.68 -26.61
N PRO A 22 25.59 -22.49 -27.08
CA PRO A 22 26.79 -22.90 -26.35
C PRO A 22 26.98 -22.09 -25.06
N LYS A 23 27.23 -22.79 -23.94
CA LYS A 23 27.42 -22.18 -22.59
C LYS A 23 28.59 -22.75 -21.77
N ASP A 24 29.38 -23.66 -22.35
CA ASP A 24 30.62 -24.19 -21.76
C ASP A 24 31.88 -23.38 -22.13
N GLY A 25 31.73 -22.26 -22.84
CA GLY A 25 32.85 -21.37 -23.23
C GLY A 25 33.72 -21.91 -24.39
N GLN A 26 33.74 -23.23 -24.61
CA GLN A 26 34.43 -23.89 -25.72
C GLN A 26 33.51 -24.14 -26.94
N GLY A 27 32.62 -23.19 -27.26
CA GLY A 27 31.70 -23.30 -28.40
C GLY A 27 30.65 -24.41 -28.32
N THR A 28 30.50 -25.07 -27.17
CA THR A 28 29.63 -26.25 -26.95
C THR A 28 28.76 -26.10 -25.69
N ALA A 29 27.89 -27.08 -25.42
CA ALA A 29 27.10 -27.18 -24.21
C ALA A 29 27.06 -28.63 -23.69
N SER A 30 26.91 -28.83 -22.39
CA SER A 30 26.81 -30.16 -21.76
C SER A 30 25.41 -30.35 -21.20
N ALA A 31 24.47 -30.69 -22.06
CA ALA A 31 23.04 -30.58 -21.79
C ALA A 31 22.45 -31.79 -21.05
N TYR A 32 21.48 -31.51 -20.17
CA TYR A 32 20.51 -32.46 -19.64
C TYR A 32 19.15 -31.78 -19.47
N ALA A 33 18.09 -32.57 -19.47
CA ALA A 33 16.72 -32.10 -19.22
C ALA A 33 16.27 -32.45 -17.79
N ILE A 34 15.47 -31.58 -17.20
CA ILE A 34 14.67 -31.84 -16.00
C ILE A 34 13.21 -31.75 -16.41
N VAL A 35 12.42 -32.77 -16.09
CA VAL A 35 10.99 -32.84 -16.36
C VAL A 35 10.22 -32.76 -15.05
N ASP A 36 9.23 -31.88 -15.01
CA ASP A 36 8.31 -31.60 -13.91
C ASP A 36 6.88 -31.89 -14.39
N PHE A 37 6.14 -32.76 -13.70
CA PHE A 37 4.73 -33.04 -13.97
C PHE A 37 4.07 -33.58 -12.70
N ASP A 38 2.89 -33.08 -12.31
CA ASP A 38 2.10 -33.58 -11.18
C ASP A 38 2.96 -33.85 -9.92
N GLY A 39 3.69 -32.81 -9.50
CA GLY A 39 4.64 -32.80 -8.38
C GLY A 39 5.92 -33.65 -8.54
N GLN A 40 5.97 -34.54 -9.54
CA GLN A 40 7.05 -35.50 -9.76
C GLN A 40 8.14 -34.92 -10.68
N ARG A 41 9.39 -35.10 -10.27
CA ARG A 41 10.55 -34.48 -10.93
C ARG A 41 11.58 -35.54 -11.34
N ARG A 42 11.81 -35.71 -12.64
CA ARG A 42 12.83 -36.62 -13.20
C ARG A 42 13.88 -35.86 -14.00
N ARG A 43 15.05 -36.46 -14.20
CA ARG A 43 16.22 -35.89 -14.89
C ARG A 43 16.76 -36.87 -15.92
N THR A 44 17.12 -36.40 -17.11
CA THR A 44 17.85 -37.19 -18.11
C THR A 44 19.37 -37.19 -17.88
N LYS A 45 20.06 -38.17 -18.47
CA LYS A 45 21.53 -38.28 -18.47
C LYS A 45 22.18 -37.07 -19.14
N THR A 46 23.30 -36.58 -18.61
CA THR A 46 24.04 -35.48 -19.25
C THR A 46 24.75 -35.96 -20.52
N LYS A 47 24.47 -35.30 -21.64
CA LYS A 47 25.22 -35.44 -22.90
C LYS A 47 26.22 -34.28 -22.99
N PHE A 48 27.51 -34.60 -22.98
CA PHE A 48 28.58 -33.60 -22.83
C PHE A 48 29.04 -33.02 -24.16
N ARG A 49 29.28 -31.70 -24.19
CA ARG A 49 29.84 -30.94 -25.33
C ARG A 49 29.10 -31.08 -26.67
N ASP A 50 27.77 -31.20 -26.65
CA ASP A 50 26.93 -31.30 -27.84
C ASP A 50 25.86 -30.18 -27.87
N LEU A 51 25.59 -29.65 -29.06
CA LEU A 51 24.53 -28.67 -29.32
C LEU A 51 23.26 -29.27 -29.94
N ASN A 52 23.31 -30.55 -30.34
CA ASN A 52 22.17 -31.33 -30.82
C ASN A 52 22.00 -32.66 -30.06
N PRO A 53 22.04 -32.64 -28.70
CA PRO A 53 22.10 -33.84 -27.87
C PRO A 53 20.89 -34.75 -28.10
N GLN A 54 21.16 -36.04 -28.28
CA GLN A 54 20.16 -37.10 -28.28
C GLN A 54 20.21 -37.83 -26.93
N TRP A 55 19.07 -38.00 -26.27
CA TRP A 55 18.93 -38.73 -25.00
C TRP A 55 18.22 -40.07 -25.21
N ASP A 56 17.12 -40.04 -25.95
CA ASP A 56 16.21 -41.16 -26.21
C ASP A 56 15.82 -41.89 -24.90
N GLU A 57 15.41 -41.08 -23.92
CA GLU A 57 15.20 -41.49 -22.53
C GLU A 57 13.72 -41.33 -22.14
N LYS A 58 13.04 -42.47 -21.86
CA LYS A 58 11.64 -42.53 -21.42
C LYS A 58 11.54 -42.26 -19.91
N LEU A 59 10.65 -41.35 -19.53
CA LEU A 59 10.39 -40.93 -18.16
C LEU A 59 8.90 -41.11 -17.84
N GLU A 60 8.60 -41.85 -16.77
CA GLU A 60 7.23 -42.21 -16.37
C GLU A 60 6.72 -41.35 -15.22
N PHE A 61 5.45 -40.99 -15.23
CA PHE A 61 4.81 -40.18 -14.19
C PHE A 61 3.45 -40.80 -13.86
N PHE A 62 3.16 -40.97 -12.57
CA PHE A 62 1.84 -41.38 -12.12
C PHE A 62 0.91 -40.16 -12.15
N VAL A 63 -0.33 -40.31 -12.62
CA VAL A 63 -1.32 -39.23 -12.62
C VAL A 63 -2.22 -39.41 -11.39
N HIS A 64 -2.21 -38.45 -10.46
CA HIS A 64 -3.00 -38.55 -9.23
C HIS A 64 -4.49 -38.24 -9.45
N ASP A 65 -4.82 -37.36 -10.41
CA ASP A 65 -6.19 -37.04 -10.80
C ASP A 65 -6.33 -37.07 -12.34
N VAL A 66 -7.11 -38.03 -12.83
CA VAL A 66 -7.34 -38.27 -14.26
C VAL A 66 -8.21 -37.18 -14.91
N ALA A 67 -9.04 -36.48 -14.13
CA ALA A 67 -9.87 -35.37 -14.61
C ALA A 67 -9.06 -34.05 -14.66
N ALA A 68 -8.27 -33.75 -13.63
CA ALA A 68 -7.42 -32.56 -13.60
C ALA A 68 -6.25 -32.62 -14.61
N MET A 69 -5.88 -33.81 -15.07
CA MET A 69 -4.77 -34.03 -16.03
C MET A 69 -4.80 -33.11 -17.26
N ALA A 70 -5.97 -32.70 -17.76
CA ALA A 70 -6.07 -31.83 -18.92
C ALA A 70 -5.61 -30.38 -18.65
N GLU A 71 -5.71 -29.91 -17.40
CA GLU A 71 -5.31 -28.56 -16.96
C GLU A 71 -3.86 -28.50 -16.45
N GLU A 72 -3.29 -29.65 -16.07
CA GLU A 72 -1.90 -29.78 -15.64
C GLU A 72 -0.87 -29.39 -16.71
N ILE A 73 0.34 -29.01 -16.28
CA ILE A 73 1.39 -28.49 -17.18
C ILE A 73 2.70 -29.27 -16.99
N LEU A 74 3.05 -30.05 -18.01
CA LEU A 74 4.38 -30.64 -18.16
C LEU A 74 5.40 -29.53 -18.41
N GLU A 75 6.34 -29.35 -17.49
CA GLU A 75 7.39 -28.35 -17.57
C GLU A 75 8.76 -29.02 -17.78
N ILE A 76 9.42 -28.69 -18.88
CA ILE A 76 10.73 -29.24 -19.23
C ILE A 76 11.77 -28.13 -19.21
N ASN A 77 12.76 -28.25 -18.33
CA ASN A 77 13.86 -27.30 -18.17
C ASN A 77 15.17 -27.92 -18.67
N LEU A 78 15.75 -27.36 -19.73
CA LEU A 78 17.08 -27.73 -20.23
C LEU A 78 18.17 -26.95 -19.49
N CYS A 79 19.15 -27.69 -19.00
CA CYS A 79 20.25 -27.20 -18.18
C CYS A 79 21.61 -27.66 -18.74
N ASN A 80 22.60 -26.78 -18.66
CA ASN A 80 23.99 -27.09 -18.98
C ASN A 80 24.74 -27.47 -17.70
N ASP A 81 25.16 -28.73 -17.60
CA ASP A 81 25.95 -29.29 -16.51
C ASP A 81 27.38 -28.73 -16.52
N LYS A 82 27.93 -28.42 -15.34
CA LYS A 82 29.30 -27.89 -15.22
C LYS A 82 30.08 -28.75 -14.24
N LYS A 83 31.10 -29.46 -14.76
CA LYS A 83 31.94 -30.45 -14.06
C LYS A 83 32.68 -29.94 -12.80
N THR A 84 32.50 -28.68 -12.39
CA THR A 84 33.16 -28.01 -11.28
C THR A 84 32.21 -27.60 -10.14
N GLY A 85 31.02 -28.22 -10.04
CA GLY A 85 30.13 -28.12 -8.88
C GLY A 85 29.40 -26.78 -8.70
N LYS A 86 29.64 -25.78 -9.55
CA LYS A 86 28.85 -24.54 -9.60
C LYS A 86 27.50 -24.81 -10.29
N ARG A 87 26.44 -24.12 -9.82
CA ARG A 87 25.05 -24.28 -10.30
C ARG A 87 24.98 -24.31 -11.84
N SER A 88 24.22 -25.27 -12.38
CA SER A 88 24.05 -25.46 -13.82
C SER A 88 23.43 -24.23 -14.49
N THR A 89 23.85 -23.95 -15.73
CA THR A 89 23.39 -22.76 -16.47
C THR A 89 22.23 -23.11 -17.40
N PHE A 90 21.11 -22.41 -17.21
CA PHE A 90 19.86 -22.61 -17.96
C PHE A 90 20.05 -22.42 -19.48
N LEU A 91 19.61 -23.42 -20.25
CA LEU A 91 19.67 -23.45 -21.72
C LEU A 91 18.33 -23.07 -22.36
N GLY A 92 17.21 -23.50 -21.79
CA GLY A 92 15.87 -23.28 -22.34
C GLY A 92 14.78 -23.95 -21.52
N LYS A 93 13.52 -23.61 -21.79
CA LYS A 93 12.34 -24.21 -21.15
C LYS A 93 11.24 -24.45 -22.17
N VAL A 94 10.40 -25.44 -21.92
CA VAL A 94 9.13 -25.67 -22.61
C VAL A 94 8.05 -25.95 -21.57
N LYS A 95 6.82 -25.50 -21.85
CA LYS A 95 5.60 -25.88 -21.13
C LYS A 95 4.64 -26.52 -22.13
N ILE A 96 4.03 -27.64 -21.75
CA ILE A 96 3.03 -28.35 -22.55
C ILE A 96 1.83 -28.62 -21.64
N ALA A 97 0.63 -28.19 -22.06
CA ALA A 97 -0.60 -28.47 -21.33
C ALA A 97 -1.02 -29.94 -21.51
N GLY A 98 -1.57 -30.55 -20.48
CA GLY A 98 -1.93 -31.97 -20.48
C GLY A 98 -2.97 -32.36 -21.54
N SER A 99 -3.79 -31.40 -21.98
CA SER A 99 -4.69 -31.54 -23.14
C SER A 99 -3.98 -31.88 -24.47
N ALA A 100 -2.65 -31.80 -24.55
CA ALA A 100 -1.87 -32.18 -25.72
C ALA A 100 -1.35 -33.64 -25.69
N PHE A 101 -1.59 -34.38 -24.60
CA PHE A 101 -1.19 -35.79 -24.49
C PHE A 101 -2.29 -36.71 -25.00
N ALA A 102 -1.92 -37.62 -25.89
CA ALA A 102 -2.82 -38.59 -26.48
C ALA A 102 -2.62 -39.99 -25.87
N ALA A 103 -3.58 -40.88 -26.10
CA ALA A 103 -3.47 -42.27 -25.67
C ALA A 103 -2.36 -43.02 -26.44
N ALA A 104 -1.76 -44.02 -25.78
CA ALA A 104 -0.76 -44.90 -26.37
C ALA A 104 -1.22 -45.48 -27.72
N GLY A 105 -0.31 -45.51 -28.70
CA GLY A 105 -0.60 -45.83 -30.10
C GLY A 105 -0.60 -44.62 -31.05
N SER A 106 -0.51 -43.40 -30.53
CA SER A 106 -0.44 -42.14 -31.30
C SER A 106 0.89 -41.37 -31.12
N GLU A 107 2.00 -42.11 -31.02
CA GLU A 107 3.35 -41.59 -30.76
C GLU A 107 3.91 -40.67 -31.88
N THR A 108 3.56 -39.38 -31.85
CA THR A 108 4.17 -38.35 -32.72
C THR A 108 5.31 -37.62 -32.03
N LEU A 109 6.46 -37.51 -32.71
CA LEU A 109 7.61 -36.72 -32.25
C LEU A 109 7.38 -35.25 -32.59
N VAL A 110 7.17 -34.41 -31.58
CA VAL A 110 6.91 -32.97 -31.75
C VAL A 110 8.11 -32.16 -31.26
N TYR A 111 8.54 -31.18 -32.06
CA TYR A 111 9.61 -30.25 -31.73
C TYR A 111 9.04 -28.94 -31.17
N TYR A 112 9.47 -28.56 -29.97
CA TYR A 112 9.04 -27.35 -29.27
C TYR A 112 10.18 -26.33 -29.19
N PRO A 113 9.98 -25.06 -29.57
CA PRO A 113 10.99 -24.01 -29.47
C PRO A 113 11.26 -23.62 -28.01
N LEU A 114 12.53 -23.33 -27.68
CA LEU A 114 12.93 -23.07 -26.30
C LEU A 114 12.60 -21.64 -25.83
N GLU A 115 11.74 -21.55 -24.81
CA GLU A 115 11.32 -20.30 -24.20
C GLU A 115 12.43 -19.60 -23.40
N LYS A 116 12.32 -18.27 -23.35
CA LYS A 116 13.23 -17.39 -22.62
C LYS A 116 12.71 -17.11 -21.20
N ARG A 117 13.51 -17.45 -20.18
CA ARG A 117 13.25 -17.09 -18.78
C ARG A 117 13.29 -15.57 -18.49
N SER A 118 13.83 -14.77 -19.41
CA SER A 118 13.85 -13.30 -19.36
C SER A 118 14.07 -12.74 -20.76
N VAL A 119 13.52 -11.56 -21.06
CA VAL A 119 13.68 -10.89 -22.37
C VAL A 119 15.14 -10.62 -22.75
N PHE A 120 16.03 -10.48 -21.75
CA PHE A 120 17.48 -10.30 -21.93
C PHE A 120 18.25 -11.63 -22.04
N SER A 121 17.57 -12.78 -21.93
CA SER A 121 18.22 -14.10 -21.98
C SER A 121 18.49 -14.50 -23.43
N GLN A 122 19.77 -14.68 -23.76
CA GLN A 122 20.18 -15.35 -24.98
C GLN A 122 19.95 -16.86 -24.83
N ILE A 123 19.02 -17.36 -25.64
CA ILE A 123 18.54 -18.74 -25.75
C ILE A 123 18.19 -18.98 -27.22
N LYS A 124 18.52 -20.17 -27.69
CA LYS A 124 18.32 -20.68 -29.05
C LYS A 124 18.20 -22.20 -28.94
N GLY A 125 17.37 -22.79 -29.81
CA GLY A 125 17.21 -24.22 -29.95
C GLY A 125 15.76 -24.69 -29.82
N GLU A 126 15.58 -25.97 -30.04
CA GLU A 126 14.31 -26.71 -29.98
C GLU A 126 14.53 -28.04 -29.24
N ILE A 127 13.48 -28.61 -28.65
CA ILE A 127 13.50 -29.94 -28.02
C ILE A 127 12.43 -30.83 -28.67
N GLY A 128 12.85 -32.01 -29.14
CA GLY A 128 11.98 -33.05 -29.68
C GLY A 128 11.62 -34.08 -28.61
N LEU A 129 10.32 -34.27 -28.38
CA LEU A 129 9.79 -35.27 -27.46
C LEU A 129 8.49 -35.90 -27.95
N LYS A 130 8.14 -37.05 -27.37
CA LYS A 130 6.79 -37.62 -27.41
C LYS A 130 6.23 -37.64 -25.99
N ALA A 131 4.93 -37.44 -25.83
CA ALA A 131 4.25 -37.61 -24.55
C ALA A 131 2.88 -38.26 -24.78
N TYR A 132 2.65 -39.39 -24.13
CA TYR A 132 1.45 -40.21 -24.29
C TYR A 132 1.09 -40.90 -22.97
N TYR A 133 -0.19 -41.26 -22.78
CA TYR A 133 -0.64 -41.93 -21.56
C TYR A 133 -1.11 -43.37 -21.80
N VAL A 134 -0.98 -44.19 -20.76
CA VAL A 134 -1.42 -45.59 -20.68
C VAL A 134 -2.37 -45.70 -19.49
N ASP A 135 -3.52 -46.35 -19.68
CA ASP A 135 -4.47 -46.68 -18.62
C ASP A 135 -4.29 -48.14 -18.20
N GLU A 136 -3.76 -48.39 -17.00
CA GLU A 136 -3.63 -49.73 -16.45
C GLU A 136 -4.90 -50.13 -15.68
N ASN A 137 -5.60 -51.16 -16.19
CA ASN A 137 -6.59 -51.90 -15.41
C ASN A 137 -5.87 -53.01 -14.60
N PRO A 138 -6.22 -53.21 -13.31
CA PRO A 138 -5.59 -54.23 -12.48
C PRO A 138 -6.00 -55.66 -12.93
N PRO A 139 -5.06 -56.61 -13.03
CA PRO A 139 -5.38 -58.02 -13.31
C PRO A 139 -6.03 -58.70 -12.10
N ALA A 140 -6.93 -59.65 -12.38
CA ALA A 140 -7.62 -60.43 -11.34
C ALA A 140 -6.68 -61.45 -10.65
N VAL A 141 -6.94 -61.72 -9.36
CA VAL A 141 -6.09 -62.56 -8.51
C VAL A 141 -6.28 -64.05 -8.78
N ALA A 142 -5.18 -64.76 -8.97
CA ALA A 142 -5.10 -66.22 -8.81
C ALA A 142 -3.71 -66.62 -8.25
N THR A 143 -3.69 -67.58 -7.32
CA THR A 143 -2.52 -68.13 -6.63
C THR A 143 -2.45 -69.65 -6.85
N PRO A 144 -1.36 -70.36 -6.46
CA PRO A 144 0.06 -69.98 -6.45
C PRO A 144 0.94 -71.03 -7.19
N ALA A 145 2.21 -70.71 -7.47
CA ALA A 145 3.23 -71.69 -7.89
C ALA A 145 4.63 -71.28 -7.43
N THR A 146 5.58 -72.24 -7.44
CA THR A 146 6.83 -72.18 -6.68
C THR A 146 8.08 -71.84 -7.51
N GLU A 147 9.15 -71.49 -6.79
CA GLU A 147 10.57 -71.74 -7.08
C GLU A 147 11.45 -70.77 -7.94
N GLN A 148 12.54 -70.39 -7.28
CA GLN A 148 13.94 -70.26 -7.75
C GLN A 148 14.44 -69.01 -8.53
N LYS A 149 15.43 -68.37 -7.88
CA LYS A 149 16.57 -67.56 -8.37
C LYS A 149 17.75 -68.56 -8.68
N PRO A 150 18.93 -68.21 -9.26
CA PRO A 150 19.43 -66.88 -9.66
C PRO A 150 20.32 -66.80 -10.94
N GLU A 151 20.90 -65.61 -11.17
CA GLU A 151 22.23 -65.36 -11.81
C GLU A 151 22.45 -65.62 -13.32
N GLY A 152 23.47 -64.93 -13.87
CA GLY A 152 23.92 -65.07 -15.27
C GLY A 152 24.39 -63.75 -15.91
N GLU A 153 25.68 -63.65 -16.24
CA GLU A 153 26.28 -62.58 -17.06
C GLU A 153 26.58 -63.07 -18.51
N ILE A 154 27.28 -62.23 -19.30
CA ILE A 154 28.14 -62.56 -20.46
C ILE A 154 27.52 -62.47 -21.88
N GLN A 155 27.94 -61.37 -22.56
CA GLN A 155 28.39 -61.23 -23.96
C GLN A 155 27.65 -61.92 -25.14
N ALA A 156 27.40 -61.18 -26.23
CA ALA A 156 28.13 -61.31 -27.51
C ALA A 156 27.38 -60.68 -28.72
N ALA A 157 28.16 -60.23 -29.71
CA ALA A 157 27.77 -60.02 -31.12
C ALA A 157 28.26 -61.26 -31.94
N PRO A 158 28.19 -61.39 -33.30
CA PRO A 158 28.02 -60.35 -34.34
C PRO A 158 27.21 -60.79 -35.60
N ALA A 159 27.38 -60.03 -36.71
CA ALA A 159 27.19 -60.43 -38.13
C ALA A 159 25.74 -60.68 -38.63
N ALA A 160 25.36 -60.45 -39.89
CA ALA A 160 25.92 -59.72 -41.08
C ALA A 160 24.71 -59.42 -42.04
N THR A 161 24.77 -59.07 -43.34
CA THR A 161 25.81 -58.98 -44.40
C THR A 161 25.33 -58.01 -45.52
N GLU A 162 26.24 -57.64 -46.44
CA GLU A 162 25.99 -57.12 -47.82
C GLU A 162 25.21 -55.78 -48.00
N GLU A 163 25.77 -54.74 -48.63
CA GLU A 163 26.18 -54.53 -50.05
C GLU A 163 25.00 -54.20 -51.01
N LYS A 164 25.11 -53.29 -52.00
CA LYS A 164 26.25 -52.48 -52.50
C LYS A 164 25.80 -51.11 -53.07
N ALA A 165 26.78 -50.25 -53.37
CA ALA A 165 26.65 -48.92 -54.02
C ALA A 165 26.53 -49.06 -55.58
N PRO A 166 26.60 -48.00 -56.45
CA PRO A 166 27.07 -46.60 -56.30
C PRO A 166 26.05 -45.57 -56.90
N GLU A 167 26.31 -44.32 -57.34
CA GLU A 167 27.54 -43.54 -57.60
C GLU A 167 27.36 -41.99 -57.41
N ASN A 168 27.41 -41.18 -58.48
CA ASN A 168 27.76 -39.74 -58.53
C ASN A 168 27.46 -39.13 -59.94
N PRO A 169 27.76 -37.84 -60.25
CA PRO A 169 28.00 -36.64 -59.42
C PRO A 169 27.27 -35.35 -59.93
N LYS A 170 27.53 -34.21 -59.22
CA LYS A 170 27.67 -32.78 -59.64
C LYS A 170 27.38 -32.39 -61.11
N THR A 171 26.75 -31.24 -61.42
CA THR A 171 27.25 -29.84 -61.27
C THR A 171 26.10 -28.81 -61.47
N GLU A 172 26.20 -27.48 -61.33
CA GLU A 172 26.76 -26.56 -60.29
C GLU A 172 26.15 -25.12 -60.50
N GLU A 173 26.62 -24.07 -59.78
CA GLU A 173 26.38 -22.57 -59.85
C GLU A 173 25.12 -21.90 -60.52
N GLY A 174 24.78 -20.64 -60.14
CA GLY A 174 24.21 -19.75 -61.18
C GLY A 174 23.71 -18.30 -60.95
N LYS A 175 22.99 -17.94 -59.85
CA LYS A 175 22.49 -16.56 -59.53
C LYS A 175 21.50 -15.81 -60.48
N LYS A 176 20.64 -15.00 -59.82
CA LYS A 176 20.09 -13.64 -60.16
C LYS A 176 18.71 -13.46 -60.82
N GLU A 177 18.12 -12.30 -60.51
CA GLU A 177 16.80 -11.77 -60.95
C GLU A 177 16.85 -11.15 -62.38
N THR A 178 15.77 -10.98 -63.15
CA THR A 178 14.71 -9.95 -62.97
C THR A 178 13.47 -10.10 -63.89
N GLU A 179 12.36 -9.49 -63.43
CA GLU A 179 11.08 -9.04 -64.02
C GLU A 179 10.63 -9.29 -65.49
N ALA A 180 9.34 -9.67 -65.61
CA ALA A 180 8.33 -9.38 -66.68
C ALA A 180 8.55 -9.98 -68.12
N VAL A 181 7.56 -10.16 -69.02
CA VAL A 181 6.16 -9.66 -69.21
C VAL A 181 5.20 -10.82 -69.66
N LYS A 182 3.88 -10.54 -69.73
CA LYS A 182 2.69 -11.25 -70.31
C LYS A 182 2.92 -12.04 -71.65
N THR A 183 2.02 -12.87 -72.20
CA THR A 183 0.54 -12.68 -72.43
C THR A 183 -0.19 -13.96 -72.89
N GLU A 184 -1.54 -13.93 -72.88
CA GLU A 184 -2.53 -14.82 -73.57
C GLU A 184 -2.65 -16.29 -73.09
N GLU A 185 -3.80 -16.96 -73.15
CA GLU A 185 -5.16 -16.65 -73.69
C GLU A 185 -6.26 -17.17 -72.67
N LYS A 186 -7.54 -17.55 -72.89
CA LYS A 186 -8.47 -17.76 -74.03
C LYS A 186 -9.96 -17.71 -73.52
N LYS A 187 -10.90 -17.20 -74.35
CA LYS A 187 -12.36 -17.55 -74.52
C LYS A 187 -13.31 -17.74 -73.30
N GLU A 188 -14.43 -16.99 -73.20
CA GLU A 188 -15.81 -17.25 -73.72
C GLU A 188 -16.64 -18.28 -72.92
N ALA A 189 -17.96 -18.13 -72.65
CA ALA A 189 -18.93 -17.06 -72.97
C ALA A 189 -20.08 -16.95 -71.92
N LYS A 190 -20.95 -15.95 -72.11
CA LYS A 190 -22.17 -15.63 -71.33
C LYS A 190 -23.44 -16.10 -72.10
N PRO A 191 -24.66 -16.13 -71.53
CA PRO A 191 -25.48 -14.91 -71.29
C PRO A 191 -26.12 -14.91 -69.85
N GLU A 192 -26.65 -13.83 -69.25
CA GLU A 192 -27.56 -12.75 -69.72
C GLU A 192 -28.97 -13.32 -70.05
N GLU A 193 -30.12 -12.73 -69.68
CA GLU A 193 -30.46 -11.31 -69.50
C GLU A 193 -31.31 -10.98 -68.25
N LYS A 194 -31.67 -9.69 -68.13
CA LYS A 194 -32.54 -9.06 -67.13
C LYS A 194 -33.41 -8.02 -67.87
N PRO A 195 -34.67 -7.75 -67.49
CA PRO A 195 -34.92 -6.41 -66.93
C PRO A 195 -36.06 -6.26 -65.90
N LYS A 196 -35.90 -5.22 -65.06
CA LYS A 196 -36.84 -4.14 -64.65
C LYS A 196 -38.37 -4.34 -64.78
N GLU A 197 -39.24 -3.83 -63.89
CA GLU A 197 -39.08 -2.99 -62.67
C GLU A 197 -40.29 -3.23 -61.71
N GLN A 198 -41.04 -2.36 -60.99
CA GLN A 198 -41.09 -0.89 -60.80
C GLN A 198 -41.84 -0.48 -59.51
N ALA A 199 -41.67 0.79 -59.10
CA ALA A 199 -42.59 1.68 -58.36
C ALA A 199 -43.04 1.43 -56.89
N LYS A 200 -43.00 2.54 -56.13
CA LYS A 200 -43.70 2.86 -54.86
C LYS A 200 -44.86 3.83 -55.20
N PRO A 201 -45.92 4.02 -54.38
CA PRO A 201 -45.94 5.21 -53.50
C PRO A 201 -46.67 4.97 -52.15
N GLU A 202 -47.16 6.03 -51.49
CA GLU A 202 -47.52 6.09 -50.05
C GLU A 202 -48.96 6.56 -49.73
N GLU A 203 -49.28 6.47 -48.43
CA GLU A 203 -50.31 7.21 -47.66
C GLU A 203 -51.83 6.97 -47.86
N LYS A 204 -52.53 6.86 -46.72
CA LYS A 204 -53.58 7.84 -46.32
C LYS A 204 -53.96 7.79 -44.84
N LYS A 205 -54.65 8.85 -44.39
CA LYS A 205 -55.13 9.16 -43.03
C LYS A 205 -56.61 9.60 -43.08
N PRO A 206 -57.39 9.55 -41.99
CA PRO A 206 -57.72 10.76 -41.16
C PRO A 206 -57.60 10.47 -39.64
N ASP A 207 -57.46 11.40 -38.67
CA ASP A 207 -58.11 12.70 -38.34
C ASP A 207 -59.55 12.55 -37.79
N ALA A 208 -60.03 13.26 -36.74
CA ALA A 208 -59.54 14.42 -35.95
C ALA A 208 -59.77 14.18 -34.41
N ALA A 209 -59.63 15.09 -33.42
CA ALA A 209 -59.65 16.57 -33.34
C ALA A 209 -58.79 17.14 -32.16
N ALA A 210 -58.88 18.46 -31.86
CA ALA A 210 -57.92 19.21 -31.04
C ALA A 210 -58.57 20.26 -30.04
N PRO A 211 -58.05 21.50 -29.78
CA PRO A 211 -57.10 21.80 -28.67
C PRO A 211 -57.59 22.85 -27.58
N PRO A 212 -56.94 24.02 -27.26
CA PRO A 212 -55.91 24.29 -26.22
C PRO A 212 -56.31 25.32 -25.07
N PRO A 213 -55.48 26.30 -24.55
CA PRO A 213 -54.46 26.16 -23.47
C PRO A 213 -54.55 27.18 -22.24
N PRO A 214 -53.55 28.01 -21.75
CA PRO A 214 -53.39 28.30 -20.29
C PRO A 214 -53.22 29.80 -19.83
N VAL A 215 -53.00 30.09 -18.53
CA VAL A 215 -52.37 31.38 -18.06
C VAL A 215 -51.68 31.36 -16.65
N THR A 216 -50.37 31.67 -16.66
CA THR A 216 -49.54 32.60 -15.82
C THR A 216 -49.75 32.95 -14.31
N ALA A 217 -48.57 33.11 -13.64
CA ALA A 217 -48.16 34.18 -12.68
C ALA A 217 -48.67 34.19 -11.20
N ALA A 218 -48.03 34.86 -10.22
CA ALA A 218 -46.61 35.24 -9.96
C ALA A 218 -46.43 35.89 -8.55
N ALA A 219 -45.19 35.92 -8.00
CA ALA A 219 -44.69 36.86 -6.95
C ALA A 219 -45.32 36.78 -5.51
N ALA A 220 -44.74 37.35 -4.43
CA ALA A 220 -43.33 37.59 -4.01
C ALA A 220 -43.23 38.04 -2.51
N VAL A 221 -41.98 38.19 -2.00
CA VAL A 221 -41.53 39.04 -0.86
C VAL A 221 -41.70 38.55 0.61
N THR A 222 -40.74 38.98 1.45
CA THR A 222 -40.50 38.76 2.91
C THR A 222 -40.74 40.09 3.70
N PRO A 223 -40.25 40.39 4.93
CA PRO A 223 -39.72 39.64 6.11
C PRO A 223 -40.60 39.97 7.37
N PRO A 224 -40.16 40.16 8.67
CA PRO A 224 -38.91 39.87 9.41
C PRO A 224 -39.08 39.11 10.76
N ALA A 225 -38.02 39.10 11.59
CA ALA A 225 -37.76 38.20 12.73
C ALA A 225 -37.90 38.81 14.16
N VAL A 226 -37.34 38.09 15.17
CA VAL A 226 -36.62 38.55 16.41
C VAL A 226 -37.16 38.02 17.79
N THR A 227 -36.22 37.57 18.65
CA THR A 227 -36.26 37.24 20.12
C THR A 227 -37.26 36.18 20.67
N GLU A 228 -36.87 35.02 21.23
CA GLU A 228 -36.05 34.72 22.44
C GLU A 228 -36.84 34.79 23.79
N ILE A 229 -36.95 33.65 24.53
CA ILE A 229 -36.72 33.49 26.01
C ILE A 229 -37.23 32.11 26.57
N GLN A 230 -36.38 31.49 27.41
CA GLN A 230 -36.56 30.45 28.47
C GLN A 230 -37.62 29.31 28.44
N ASN A 231 -37.10 28.08 28.41
CA ASN A 231 -37.32 26.92 29.32
C ASN A 231 -38.55 26.87 30.26
N GLN A 232 -39.29 25.74 30.29
CA GLN A 232 -39.10 24.64 31.27
C GLN A 232 -40.02 23.40 31.07
N ALA A 233 -39.50 22.24 31.54
CA ALA A 233 -40.11 20.98 32.00
C ALA A 233 -41.56 20.51 31.62
N LEU A 234 -41.64 19.28 31.08
CA LEU A 234 -42.36 18.06 31.56
C LEU A 234 -43.80 18.16 32.14
N PRO A 235 -44.70 17.16 31.90
CA PRO A 235 -44.40 15.74 32.11
C PRO A 235 -45.05 14.73 31.12
N GLN A 236 -44.96 13.44 31.47
CA GLN A 236 -45.42 12.26 30.72
C GLN A 236 -46.96 12.10 30.71
N LYS A 237 -47.48 11.34 29.74
CA LYS A 237 -48.59 10.41 29.99
C LYS A 237 -48.45 9.14 29.14
N THR A 238 -48.72 7.99 29.76
CA THR A 238 -48.64 6.65 29.17
C THR A 238 -49.99 6.23 28.60
N GLU A 239 -50.03 5.62 27.41
CA GLU A 239 -51.15 4.78 26.96
C GLU A 239 -50.64 3.48 26.32
N THR A 240 -51.47 2.44 26.36
CA THR A 240 -51.05 1.04 26.20
C THR A 240 -51.61 0.36 24.95
N VAL A 241 -50.70 -0.27 24.19
CA VAL A 241 -50.83 -1.59 23.54
C VAL A 241 -52.19 -1.97 22.92
N LYS A 242 -52.18 -2.18 21.59
CA LYS A 242 -52.86 -3.33 20.96
C LYS A 242 -51.99 -3.97 19.89
N HIS A 243 -51.46 -5.16 20.17
CA HIS A 243 -50.91 -6.06 19.15
C HIS A 243 -52.03 -6.71 18.33
N LYS A 244 -51.70 -7.19 17.13
CA LYS A 244 -52.54 -8.11 16.35
C LYS A 244 -51.63 -9.08 15.58
N GLU A 245 -51.64 -10.35 15.97
CA GLU A 245 -50.77 -11.38 15.39
C GLU A 245 -51.43 -12.11 14.21
N LEU A 246 -50.64 -12.29 13.14
CA LEU A 246 -50.68 -13.37 12.15
C LEU A 246 -49.23 -13.48 11.64
N GLY A 247 -48.60 -14.65 11.48
CA GLY A 247 -49.08 -16.02 11.65
C GLY A 247 -48.30 -16.95 10.71
N ILE A 248 -47.00 -17.18 11.00
CA ILE A 248 -46.06 -17.83 10.06
C ILE A 248 -45.82 -19.30 10.45
N LYS A 249 -45.92 -20.21 9.47
CA LYS A 249 -45.41 -21.59 9.59
C LYS A 249 -43.94 -21.66 9.12
N PRO A 250 -43.07 -22.44 9.76
CA PRO A 250 -41.75 -22.74 9.24
C PRO A 250 -41.82 -23.83 8.16
N GLU A 251 -40.95 -23.72 7.15
CA GLU A 251 -40.72 -24.77 6.14
C GLU A 251 -39.21 -25.03 6.04
N ASN A 252 -38.82 -26.30 5.95
CA ASN A 252 -37.41 -26.70 5.98
C ASN A 252 -36.74 -26.47 4.61
N VAL A 253 -35.61 -25.75 4.60
CA VAL A 253 -34.72 -25.66 3.43
C VAL A 253 -33.32 -26.12 3.82
N ASN A 254 -32.70 -26.91 2.94
CA ASN A 254 -31.48 -27.67 3.24
C ASN A 254 -30.22 -26.79 3.27
N ARG A 255 -29.21 -27.19 4.04
CA ARG A 255 -28.06 -26.35 4.45
C ARG A 255 -26.75 -26.79 3.79
N GLN A 256 -26.57 -26.54 2.49
CA GLN A 256 -25.28 -26.83 1.83
C GLN A 256 -24.84 -25.88 0.69
N ASP A 257 -25.73 -25.30 -0.10
CA ASP A 257 -25.36 -24.47 -1.26
C ASP A 257 -25.34 -22.95 -0.96
N LEU A 258 -24.30 -22.46 -0.28
CA LEU A 258 -24.13 -21.00 -0.06
C LEU A 258 -22.66 -20.56 0.16
N ILE A 259 -21.83 -20.75 -0.88
CA ILE A 259 -20.52 -20.09 -0.99
C ILE A 259 -20.58 -19.08 -2.14
N GLY A 260 -20.48 -17.78 -1.82
CA GLY A 260 -20.22 -16.73 -2.81
C GLY A 260 -21.40 -15.88 -3.30
N THR A 261 -22.12 -15.21 -2.40
CA THR A 261 -23.00 -14.07 -2.76
C THR A 261 -22.67 -12.83 -1.92
N ASN A 262 -22.68 -11.65 -2.55
CA ASN A 262 -22.50 -10.37 -1.85
C ASN A 262 -23.77 -10.02 -1.07
N LEU A 263 -23.67 -9.74 0.23
CA LEU A 263 -24.75 -9.07 0.96
C LEU A 263 -24.74 -7.56 0.63
N GLU A 264 -25.46 -7.17 -0.42
CA GLU A 264 -26.00 -5.80 -0.48
C GLU A 264 -27.21 -5.74 0.47
N LEU A 265 -27.04 -5.16 1.66
CA LEU A 265 -28.12 -4.88 2.61
C LEU A 265 -28.84 -3.58 2.22
N PRO A 266 -30.13 -3.60 1.84
CA PRO A 266 -30.91 -2.39 1.66
C PRO A 266 -31.26 -1.78 3.02
N SER A 267 -30.94 -0.50 3.23
CA SER A 267 -31.22 0.21 4.47
C SER A 267 -32.71 0.59 4.60
N LEU A 268 -33.54 -0.38 4.99
CA LEU A 268 -34.98 -0.19 5.28
C LEU A 268 -35.25 0.06 6.78
N THR A 269 -34.66 1.13 7.32
CA THR A 269 -35.10 1.75 8.59
C THR A 269 -35.10 3.28 8.46
N THR A 270 -36.26 3.90 8.70
CA THR A 270 -36.46 5.35 8.54
C THR A 270 -36.08 6.12 9.81
N ASP A 271 -34.86 5.88 10.33
CA ASP A 271 -34.32 6.47 11.57
C ASP A 271 -33.12 7.39 11.30
N GLN A 272 -33.31 8.36 10.40
CA GLN A 272 -32.24 9.20 9.86
C GLN A 272 -31.64 10.24 10.84
N ASN A 273 -31.89 10.13 12.15
CA ASN A 273 -31.62 11.22 13.11
C ASN A 273 -31.02 10.81 14.49
N ARG A 274 -30.54 9.56 14.66
CA ARG A 274 -29.81 9.12 15.88
C ARG A 274 -28.63 8.20 15.56
N GLY A 275 -27.53 8.77 15.07
CA GLY A 275 -26.31 8.03 14.73
C GLY A 275 -25.53 7.54 15.95
N GLY A 276 -25.44 6.23 16.13
CA GLY A 276 -24.49 5.60 17.06
C GLY A 276 -23.10 5.48 16.45
N GLY A 277 -22.04 5.86 17.17
CA GLY A 277 -20.65 5.95 16.66
C GLY A 277 -19.93 4.63 16.35
N TYR A 278 -20.66 3.52 16.22
CA TYR A 278 -20.15 2.15 16.05
C TYR A 278 -20.94 1.38 14.98
N ASP A 279 -21.26 2.06 13.87
CA ASP A 279 -22.04 1.53 12.75
C ASP A 279 -21.16 0.88 11.64
N LEU A 280 -19.83 1.03 11.72
CA LEU A 280 -18.88 0.40 10.78
C LEU A 280 -18.24 -0.90 11.30
N VAL A 281 -18.53 -1.28 12.54
CA VAL A 281 -17.87 -2.39 13.25
C VAL A 281 -18.90 -3.27 13.96
N ASP A 282 -18.58 -4.55 14.13
CA ASP A 282 -19.50 -5.46 14.85
C ASP A 282 -19.51 -5.10 16.34
N ARG A 283 -20.67 -5.11 16.97
CA ARG A 283 -20.80 -4.87 18.42
C ARG A 283 -20.31 -6.10 19.17
N MET A 284 -19.12 -6.02 19.77
CA MET A 284 -18.53 -7.10 20.56
C MET A 284 -19.07 -7.03 21.99
N PRO A 285 -19.79 -8.05 22.50
CA PRO A 285 -20.24 -8.09 23.87
C PRO A 285 -19.10 -8.44 24.83
N PHE A 286 -18.91 -7.61 25.86
CA PHE A 286 -17.91 -7.80 26.92
C PHE A 286 -18.60 -7.92 28.28
N LEU A 287 -18.13 -8.84 29.11
CA LEU A 287 -18.43 -8.90 30.53
C LEU A 287 -17.45 -7.97 31.27
N TYR A 288 -17.98 -6.89 31.84
CA TYR A 288 -17.25 -5.94 32.66
C TYR A 288 -17.42 -6.26 34.15
N ILE A 289 -16.32 -6.21 34.89
CA ILE A 289 -16.28 -6.41 36.34
C ILE A 289 -15.39 -5.32 36.93
N ARG A 290 -15.97 -4.37 37.68
CA ARG A 290 -15.24 -3.36 38.45
C ARG A 290 -15.08 -3.85 39.88
N VAL A 291 -13.86 -4.17 40.29
CA VAL A 291 -13.52 -4.52 41.68
C VAL A 291 -12.97 -3.28 42.37
N ALA A 292 -13.77 -2.66 43.23
CA ALA A 292 -13.46 -1.36 43.81
C ALA A 292 -12.69 -1.48 45.13
N LYS A 293 -13.24 -2.20 46.12
CA LYS A 293 -12.73 -2.28 47.51
C LYS A 293 -12.96 -3.65 48.13
N ALA A 294 -12.25 -3.95 49.21
CA ALA A 294 -12.63 -5.02 50.15
C ALA A 294 -12.59 -4.54 51.61
N LYS A 295 -13.39 -5.20 52.44
CA LYS A 295 -13.54 -4.98 53.88
C LYS A 295 -13.33 -6.32 54.58
N ARG A 296 -12.28 -6.43 55.39
CA ARG A 296 -12.02 -7.60 56.25
C ARG A 296 -12.75 -7.44 57.59
N ALA A 297 -13.13 -8.55 58.22
CA ALA A 297 -13.60 -8.59 59.61
C ALA A 297 -12.46 -8.27 60.59
N ASN A 298 -11.33 -8.97 60.48
CA ASN A 298 -10.11 -8.66 61.23
C ASN A 298 -9.27 -7.61 60.49
N ASN A 299 -8.90 -6.53 61.17
CA ASN A 299 -8.25 -5.34 60.59
C ASN A 299 -6.73 -5.34 60.82
N ASP A 300 -6.07 -6.49 60.66
CA ASP A 300 -4.60 -6.57 60.63
C ASP A 300 -4.06 -5.99 59.31
N GLY A 301 -3.68 -4.71 59.37
CA GLY A 301 -3.28 -3.89 58.22
C GLY A 301 -1.92 -4.21 57.61
N SER A 302 -1.34 -5.37 57.92
CA SER A 302 -0.01 -5.81 57.43
C SER A 302 -0.09 -6.55 56.10
N ASN A 303 -0.93 -7.59 56.03
CA ASN A 303 -0.83 -8.60 54.98
C ASN A 303 -1.61 -8.16 53.72
N PRO A 304 -0.94 -7.96 52.56
CA PRO A 304 -1.57 -7.41 51.37
C PRO A 304 -2.66 -8.33 50.79
N VAL A 305 -3.54 -7.72 50.01
CA VAL A 305 -4.79 -8.30 49.53
C VAL A 305 -4.86 -8.23 48.01
N TYR A 306 -5.28 -9.32 47.37
CA TYR A 306 -5.78 -9.29 45.99
C TYR A 306 -7.13 -10.00 45.87
N ALA A 307 -7.93 -9.59 44.90
CA ALA A 307 -9.07 -10.35 44.42
C ALA A 307 -8.64 -11.19 43.21
N LYS A 308 -9.11 -12.44 43.15
CA LYS A 308 -8.90 -13.37 42.05
C LYS A 308 -10.25 -13.67 41.42
N LEU A 309 -10.39 -13.22 40.17
CA LEU A 309 -11.55 -13.49 39.32
C LEU A 309 -11.29 -14.79 38.56
N VAL A 310 -12.29 -15.66 38.49
CA VAL A 310 -12.26 -16.94 37.77
C VAL A 310 -13.53 -17.08 36.94
N ILE A 311 -13.37 -17.40 35.65
CA ILE A 311 -14.48 -17.68 34.73
C ILE A 311 -14.08 -18.89 33.88
N GLY A 312 -14.48 -20.08 34.33
CA GLY A 312 -14.06 -21.35 33.72
C GLY A 312 -12.53 -21.49 33.69
N THR A 313 -11.97 -21.58 32.48
CA THR A 313 -10.51 -21.72 32.25
C THR A 313 -9.70 -20.43 32.47
N SER A 314 -10.36 -19.27 32.52
CA SER A 314 -9.69 -17.97 32.64
C SER A 314 -9.62 -17.54 34.10
N SER A 315 -8.43 -17.22 34.63
CA SER A 315 -8.29 -16.61 35.96
C SER A 315 -7.31 -15.44 35.97
N VAL A 316 -7.63 -14.43 36.79
CA VAL A 316 -6.93 -13.13 36.83
C VAL A 316 -6.85 -12.66 38.28
N LYS A 317 -5.67 -12.17 38.72
CA LYS A 317 -5.49 -11.51 40.03
C LYS A 317 -5.47 -9.98 39.86
N THR A 318 -6.07 -9.24 40.79
CA THR A 318 -5.85 -7.79 40.93
C THR A 318 -4.42 -7.50 41.38
N ARG A 319 -3.99 -6.24 41.34
CA ARG A 319 -2.72 -5.83 41.97
C ARG A 319 -2.80 -6.05 43.49
N SER A 320 -1.95 -6.92 44.02
CA SER A 320 -1.74 -7.08 45.47
C SER A 320 -1.35 -5.75 46.11
N GLN A 321 -2.12 -5.30 47.11
CA GLN A 321 -1.93 -4.02 47.81
C GLN A 321 -2.24 -4.15 49.30
N THR A 322 -1.59 -3.34 50.14
CA THR A 322 -1.89 -3.19 51.57
C THR A 322 -3.00 -2.16 51.85
N GLY A 323 -3.47 -1.43 50.83
CA GLY A 323 -4.59 -0.49 50.90
C GLY A 323 -5.96 -1.14 50.61
N LYS A 324 -7.04 -0.47 51.02
CA LYS A 324 -8.43 -0.98 50.89
C LYS A 324 -9.07 -0.80 49.50
N ASP A 325 -8.39 -0.08 48.60
CA ASP A 325 -8.92 0.37 47.31
C ASP A 325 -8.07 -0.20 46.16
N TRP A 326 -8.67 -1.03 45.30
CA TRP A 326 -8.04 -1.48 44.05
C TRP A 326 -8.49 -0.63 42.86
N ASP A 327 -9.78 -0.33 42.78
CA ASP A 327 -10.50 0.28 41.66
C ASP A 327 -10.05 -0.18 40.26
N GLN A 328 -10.08 -1.50 40.05
CA GLN A 328 -9.69 -2.13 38.78
C GLN A 328 -10.91 -2.66 38.03
N VAL A 329 -11.03 -2.29 36.75
CA VAL A 329 -12.02 -2.87 35.82
C VAL A 329 -11.37 -3.99 35.02
N PHE A 330 -12.11 -5.09 34.83
CA PHE A 330 -11.76 -6.21 33.97
C PHE A 330 -12.84 -6.34 32.89
N ALA A 331 -12.43 -6.61 31.65
CA ALA A 331 -13.28 -6.80 30.49
C ALA A 331 -12.95 -8.14 29.83
N PHE A 332 -13.89 -9.08 29.90
CA PHE A 332 -13.76 -10.40 29.26
C PHE A 332 -14.64 -10.46 28.02
N GLU A 333 -14.05 -10.83 26.88
CA GLU A 333 -14.78 -11.05 25.62
C GLU A 333 -15.79 -12.20 25.80
N LYS A 334 -17.08 -11.96 25.56
CA LYS A 334 -18.12 -12.98 25.82
C LYS A 334 -17.93 -14.25 25.00
N GLU A 335 -17.43 -14.15 23.76
CA GLU A 335 -17.11 -15.30 22.90
C GLU A 335 -15.96 -16.17 23.45
N SER A 336 -15.18 -15.67 24.42
CA SER A 336 -14.10 -16.41 25.10
C SER A 336 -14.52 -17.09 26.41
N LEU A 337 -15.77 -16.95 26.84
CA LEU A 337 -16.24 -17.45 28.14
C LEU A 337 -16.73 -18.90 28.04
N ASN A 338 -15.97 -19.81 28.68
CA ASN A 338 -16.25 -21.24 28.73
C ASN A 338 -17.15 -21.67 29.91
N SER A 339 -17.73 -20.74 30.67
CA SER A 339 -18.59 -20.99 31.84
C SER A 339 -19.80 -20.05 31.85
N SER A 340 -20.90 -20.47 32.47
CA SER A 340 -22.06 -19.64 32.81
C SER A 340 -21.92 -18.91 34.15
N SER A 341 -20.90 -19.25 34.96
CA SER A 341 -20.63 -18.62 36.26
C SER A 341 -19.36 -17.76 36.24
N LEU A 342 -19.40 -16.64 36.98
CA LEU A 342 -18.26 -15.84 37.41
C LEU A 342 -18.04 -16.08 38.91
N GLU A 343 -16.80 -16.38 39.30
CA GLU A 343 -16.38 -16.45 40.70
C GLU A 343 -15.39 -15.31 41.02
N VAL A 344 -15.60 -14.62 42.14
CA VAL A 344 -14.71 -13.59 42.66
C VAL A 344 -14.29 -13.98 44.07
N SER A 345 -13.03 -14.36 44.24
CA SER A 345 -12.45 -14.79 45.53
C SER A 345 -11.44 -13.76 46.04
N VAL A 346 -11.35 -13.55 47.35
CA VAL A 346 -10.41 -12.59 47.95
C VAL A 346 -9.34 -13.36 48.73
N TRP A 347 -8.08 -12.97 48.56
CA TRP A 347 -6.92 -13.68 49.11
C TRP A 347 -5.98 -12.74 49.87
N SER A 348 -5.33 -13.28 50.90
CA SER A 348 -4.17 -12.68 51.56
C SER A 348 -2.90 -13.31 51.04
N GLU A 349 -1.89 -12.49 50.75
CA GLU A 349 -0.49 -12.94 50.69
C GLU A 349 0.14 -12.70 52.07
N GLU A 350 0.74 -13.73 52.64
CA GLU A 350 1.61 -13.63 53.81
C GLU A 350 3.03 -14.05 53.39
N LYS A 351 4.05 -13.34 53.89
CA LYS A 351 5.45 -13.57 53.49
C LYS A 351 6.26 -13.97 54.70
N VAL A 352 6.64 -15.23 54.74
CA VAL A 352 7.50 -15.81 55.78
C VAL A 352 8.91 -15.90 55.23
N GLU A 353 9.83 -15.16 55.84
CA GLU A 353 11.27 -15.32 55.61
C GLU A 353 11.77 -16.51 56.44
N ASN A 354 12.27 -17.54 55.77
CA ASN A 354 12.95 -18.65 56.45
C ASN A 354 14.38 -18.25 56.80
N GLU A 355 15.01 -18.97 57.74
CA GLU A 355 16.36 -18.67 58.24
C GLU A 355 17.44 -18.64 57.12
N ASP A 356 17.23 -19.38 56.03
CA ASP A 356 18.04 -19.37 54.80
C ASP A 356 17.89 -18.10 53.94
N LYS A 357 17.15 -17.08 54.38
CA LYS A 357 16.75 -15.88 53.61
C LYS A 357 15.92 -16.18 52.35
N THR A 358 15.27 -17.35 52.31
CA THR A 358 14.30 -17.68 51.27
C THR A 358 12.91 -17.17 51.67
N THR A 359 12.30 -16.34 50.81
CA THR A 359 10.97 -15.76 51.04
C THR A 359 9.88 -16.71 50.54
N THR A 360 9.29 -17.49 51.43
CA THR A 360 8.08 -18.28 51.15
C THR A 360 6.85 -17.38 51.25
N THR A 361 6.01 -17.38 50.21
CA THR A 361 4.72 -16.66 50.20
C THR A 361 3.58 -17.66 50.36
N THR A 362 2.78 -17.51 51.42
CA THR A 362 1.60 -18.31 51.70
C THR A 362 0.34 -17.56 51.25
N GLU A 363 -0.42 -18.14 50.31
CA GLU A 363 -1.69 -17.59 49.83
C GLU A 363 -2.86 -18.19 50.62
N SER A 364 -3.65 -17.36 51.30
CA SER A 364 -4.82 -17.77 52.08
C SER A 364 -6.12 -17.17 51.51
N CYS A 365 -7.12 -18.01 51.24
CA CYS A 365 -8.42 -17.55 50.78
C CYS A 365 -9.28 -17.03 51.95
N LEU A 366 -9.86 -15.84 51.79
CA LEU A 366 -10.70 -15.14 52.75
C LEU A 366 -12.20 -15.27 52.44
N GLY A 367 -12.54 -15.84 51.29
CA GLY A 367 -13.89 -16.17 50.84
C GLY A 367 -14.15 -15.88 49.36
N THR A 368 -15.33 -16.27 48.87
CA THR A 368 -15.73 -16.20 47.46
C THR A 368 -17.17 -15.68 47.32
N VAL A 369 -17.47 -14.99 46.21
CA VAL A 369 -18.85 -14.70 45.73
C VAL A 369 -18.98 -15.25 44.31
N SER A 370 -20.14 -15.81 43.95
CA SER A 370 -20.44 -16.27 42.59
C SER A 370 -21.62 -15.51 41.96
N PHE A 371 -21.65 -15.47 40.62
CA PHE A 371 -22.68 -14.81 39.81
C PHE A 371 -23.04 -15.65 38.58
N ASP A 372 -24.33 -15.82 38.27
CA ASP A 372 -24.77 -16.34 36.96
C ASP A 372 -24.74 -15.21 35.91
N LEU A 373 -24.06 -15.47 34.79
CA LEU A 373 -23.94 -14.53 33.66
C LEU A 373 -25.26 -14.26 32.93
N GLN A 374 -26.33 -15.00 33.22
CA GLN A 374 -27.69 -14.75 32.74
C GLN A 374 -28.39 -13.60 33.47
N GLU A 375 -28.09 -13.40 34.76
CA GLU A 375 -28.70 -12.37 35.61
C GLU A 375 -27.98 -11.02 35.52
N VAL A 376 -26.76 -11.00 34.95
CA VAL A 376 -25.93 -9.80 34.80
C VAL A 376 -26.63 -8.73 33.93
N PRO A 377 -26.79 -7.48 34.44
CA PRO A 377 -27.46 -6.42 33.71
C PRO A 377 -26.70 -6.00 32.44
N LYS A 378 -27.44 -5.65 31.40
CA LYS A 378 -26.88 -5.13 30.14
C LYS A 378 -26.85 -3.60 30.16
N ARG A 379 -25.76 -3.00 29.69
CA ARG A 379 -25.53 -1.55 29.58
C ARG A 379 -25.07 -1.21 28.16
N VAL A 380 -25.66 -0.19 27.54
CA VAL A 380 -25.17 0.37 26.27
C VAL A 380 -25.15 1.90 26.36
N PRO A 381 -24.04 2.59 26.00
CA PRO A 381 -24.02 4.05 25.96
C PRO A 381 -25.21 4.62 25.17
N PRO A 382 -25.98 5.58 25.73
CA PRO A 382 -25.61 6.51 26.80
C PRO A 382 -25.98 6.08 28.24
N ASP A 383 -26.29 4.80 28.51
CA ASP A 383 -26.64 4.34 29.86
C ASP A 383 -25.59 4.72 30.93
N SER A 384 -26.06 5.24 32.06
CA SER A 384 -25.21 5.65 33.20
C SER A 384 -24.40 4.47 33.76
N PRO A 385 -23.17 4.68 34.25
CA PRO A 385 -22.36 3.63 34.86
C PRO A 385 -23.02 3.06 36.12
N LEU A 386 -22.96 1.74 36.28
CA LEU A 386 -23.49 1.04 37.46
C LEU A 386 -22.63 1.33 38.69
N ALA A 387 -23.29 1.67 39.81
CA ALA A 387 -22.63 1.90 41.08
C ALA A 387 -22.13 0.57 41.69
N PRO A 388 -20.89 0.50 42.22
CA PRO A 388 -20.41 -0.65 42.96
C PRO A 388 -21.30 -0.96 44.19
N GLN A 389 -21.66 -2.23 44.35
CA GLN A 389 -22.45 -2.75 45.46
C GLN A 389 -21.57 -3.64 46.37
N TRP A 390 -21.96 -3.78 47.63
CA TRP A 390 -21.27 -4.67 48.58
C TRP A 390 -21.88 -6.06 48.55
N TYR A 391 -21.01 -7.08 48.46
CA TYR A 391 -21.36 -8.49 48.53
C TYR A 391 -20.54 -9.15 49.64
N THR A 392 -21.19 -9.89 50.53
CA THR A 392 -20.52 -10.64 51.59
C THR A 392 -19.94 -11.93 51.02
N LEU A 393 -18.69 -12.24 51.37
CA LEU A 393 -17.93 -13.39 50.87
C LEU A 393 -18.26 -14.65 51.67
N GLU A 394 -18.56 -15.75 50.96
CA GLU A 394 -18.76 -17.07 51.54
C GLU A 394 -17.41 -17.68 51.93
N SER A 395 -17.25 -18.10 53.19
CA SER A 395 -16.01 -18.70 53.72
C SER A 395 -16.30 -19.60 54.91
N GLU A 396 -15.82 -20.85 54.88
CA GLU A 396 -15.87 -21.79 56.00
C GLU A 396 -14.99 -21.35 57.19
N LYS A 397 -14.01 -20.48 56.97
CA LYS A 397 -12.92 -20.18 57.92
C LYS A 397 -12.91 -18.74 58.45
N SER A 398 -13.60 -17.81 57.78
CA SER A 398 -13.55 -16.39 58.09
C SER A 398 -14.83 -15.64 57.65
N PRO A 399 -15.96 -15.80 58.36
CA PRO A 399 -17.19 -15.06 58.05
C PRO A 399 -17.03 -13.55 58.30
N GLY A 400 -17.79 -12.73 57.55
CA GLY A 400 -17.85 -11.28 57.75
C GLY A 400 -16.86 -10.44 56.92
N ASN A 401 -16.26 -11.02 55.88
CA ASN A 401 -15.52 -10.27 54.86
C ASN A 401 -16.49 -9.82 53.74
N ASP A 402 -16.41 -8.57 53.28
CA ASP A 402 -17.20 -8.05 52.17
C ASP A 402 -16.32 -7.54 51.01
N VAL A 403 -16.79 -7.66 49.78
CA VAL A 403 -16.18 -7.09 48.57
C VAL A 403 -17.13 -6.09 47.91
N MET A 404 -16.61 -4.95 47.47
CA MET A 404 -17.38 -3.92 46.74
C MET A 404 -17.07 -4.01 45.26
N LEU A 405 -18.06 -4.38 44.45
CA LEU A 405 -17.90 -4.61 43.01
C LEU A 405 -19.15 -4.26 42.20
N ALA A 406 -19.00 -4.13 40.88
CA ALA A 406 -20.10 -4.05 39.91
C ALA A 406 -19.82 -4.98 38.73
N VAL A 407 -20.84 -5.70 38.26
CA VAL A 407 -20.77 -6.61 37.10
C VAL A 407 -21.82 -6.20 36.07
N TRP A 408 -21.43 -6.08 34.79
CA TRP A 408 -22.37 -5.76 33.71
C TRP A 408 -21.92 -6.30 32.34
N LEU A 409 -22.88 -6.53 31.46
CA LEU A 409 -22.65 -6.87 30.05
C LEU A 409 -22.71 -5.59 29.22
N GLY A 410 -21.56 -5.15 28.70
CA GLY A 410 -21.43 -3.98 27.85
C GLY A 410 -20.93 -4.31 26.45
N THR A 411 -20.48 -3.28 25.72
CA THR A 411 -19.83 -3.42 24.40
C THR A 411 -18.47 -2.70 24.40
N GLN A 412 -17.72 -2.76 23.29
CA GLN A 412 -16.47 -1.98 23.12
C GLN A 412 -16.68 -0.44 23.04
N ALA A 413 -17.94 0.02 23.11
CA ALA A 413 -18.30 1.43 23.20
C ALA A 413 -18.40 1.95 24.65
N ASP A 414 -18.34 1.08 25.65
CA ASP A 414 -18.36 1.48 27.06
C ASP A 414 -17.10 2.31 27.39
N GLU A 415 -17.28 3.42 28.11
CA GLU A 415 -16.21 4.31 28.59
C GLU A 415 -15.14 3.53 29.38
N ALA A 416 -15.57 2.52 30.15
CA ALA A 416 -14.68 1.66 30.93
C ALA A 416 -13.76 0.77 30.08
N PHE A 417 -14.04 0.59 28.79
CA PHE A 417 -13.26 -0.31 27.92
C PHE A 417 -11.79 0.11 27.78
N GLN A 418 -11.50 1.42 27.77
CA GLN A 418 -10.13 1.92 27.59
C GLN A 418 -9.26 1.80 28.86
N GLU A 419 -9.89 1.73 30.03
CA GLU A 419 -9.19 1.64 31.32
C GLU A 419 -9.06 0.19 31.80
N ALA A 420 -9.98 -0.67 31.39
CA ALA A 420 -10.06 -2.07 31.80
C ALA A 420 -8.84 -2.92 31.41
N TRP A 421 -8.55 -3.92 32.25
CA TRP A 421 -7.79 -5.11 31.87
C TRP A 421 -8.58 -5.89 30.83
N GLN A 422 -8.00 -6.23 29.68
CA GLN A 422 -8.70 -6.89 28.56
C GLN A 422 -8.19 -8.32 28.34
N SER A 423 -9.10 -9.28 28.21
CA SER A 423 -8.76 -10.72 28.09
C SER A 423 -8.06 -11.11 26.79
N ASP A 424 -8.36 -10.42 25.68
CA ASP A 424 -7.78 -10.68 24.36
C ASP A 424 -6.36 -10.09 24.19
N SER A 425 -6.04 -9.07 24.98
CA SER A 425 -4.87 -8.21 24.81
C SER A 425 -3.80 -8.38 25.91
N GLY A 426 -3.90 -9.46 26.71
CA GLY A 426 -2.94 -9.78 27.76
C GLY A 426 -3.02 -8.89 29.00
N GLY A 427 -4.13 -8.16 29.19
CA GLY A 427 -4.39 -7.41 30.41
C GLY A 427 -3.79 -6.00 30.46
N LEU A 428 -3.16 -5.65 31.59
CA LEU A 428 -2.79 -4.26 31.93
C LEU A 428 -1.47 -3.77 31.29
N ILE A 429 -0.95 -4.48 30.30
CA ILE A 429 0.34 -4.20 29.64
C ILE A 429 0.22 -2.88 28.85
N PRO A 430 1.02 -1.83 29.13
CA PRO A 430 0.95 -0.57 28.39
C PRO A 430 1.12 -0.77 26.88
N GLU A 431 2.08 -1.61 26.48
CA GLU A 431 2.45 -1.94 25.09
C GLU A 431 1.32 -2.57 24.26
N THR A 432 0.29 -3.18 24.86
CA THR A 432 -0.82 -3.80 24.12
C THR A 432 -2.05 -2.91 23.97
N ARG A 433 -2.11 -1.77 24.67
CA ARG A 433 -3.26 -0.84 24.65
C ARG A 433 -3.43 -0.14 23.29
N SER A 434 -4.68 0.15 22.94
CA SER A 434 -5.02 1.06 21.85
C SER A 434 -4.69 2.51 22.21
N LYS A 435 -4.35 3.33 21.21
CA LYS A 435 -4.04 4.76 21.42
C LYS A 435 -4.16 5.60 20.15
N VAL A 436 -4.72 6.80 20.30
CA VAL A 436 -4.60 7.89 19.32
C VAL A 436 -3.41 8.77 19.69
N TYR A 437 -2.56 9.08 18.71
CA TYR A 437 -1.41 9.98 18.81
C TYR A 437 -1.57 11.14 17.83
N LEU A 438 -0.95 12.26 18.17
CA LEU A 438 -0.90 13.45 17.32
C LEU A 438 0.54 13.71 16.88
N SER A 439 0.75 13.89 15.57
CA SER A 439 2.07 14.25 15.04
C SER A 439 2.52 15.61 15.57
N PRO A 440 3.86 15.84 15.70
CA PRO A 440 4.36 17.18 15.97
C PRO A 440 3.93 18.12 14.84
N LYS A 441 3.45 19.32 15.18
CA LYS A 441 3.16 20.34 14.18
C LYS A 441 4.50 20.94 13.71
N LEU A 442 4.86 20.68 12.46
CA LEU A 442 6.15 21.05 11.89
C LEU A 442 6.09 22.40 11.16
N TRP A 443 7.22 23.09 11.13
CA TRP A 443 7.47 24.37 10.44
C TRP A 443 8.82 24.31 9.72
N TYR A 444 9.01 25.09 8.64
CA TYR A 444 10.36 25.37 8.14
C TYR A 444 10.93 26.60 8.84
N LEU A 445 12.16 26.49 9.33
CA LEU A 445 12.93 27.61 9.88
C LEU A 445 14.00 27.99 8.86
N ARG A 446 13.91 29.18 8.27
CA ARG A 446 14.91 29.73 7.35
C ARG A 446 15.86 30.64 8.09
N LEU A 447 17.15 30.34 7.98
CA LEU A 447 18.28 31.15 8.41
C LEU A 447 19.05 31.60 7.16
N THR A 448 18.88 32.86 6.76
CA THR A 448 19.76 33.47 5.74
C THR A 448 21.01 34.00 6.44
N VAL A 449 22.17 33.43 6.13
CA VAL A 449 23.48 33.91 6.59
C VAL A 449 23.97 34.95 5.59
N ILE A 450 24.02 36.23 5.98
CA ILE A 450 24.41 37.33 5.08
C ILE A 450 25.92 37.50 5.12
N GLN A 451 26.46 37.93 6.27
CA GLN A 451 27.85 38.32 6.46
C GLN A 451 28.24 38.28 7.95
N THR A 452 29.53 38.32 8.26
CA THR A 452 30.05 38.66 9.60
C THR A 452 30.73 40.03 9.62
N GLN A 453 30.98 40.59 10.80
CA GLN A 453 31.74 41.82 10.99
C GLN A 453 32.70 41.70 12.19
N ASP A 454 33.84 42.39 12.14
CA ASP A 454 34.82 42.51 13.23
C ASP A 454 35.33 41.15 13.77
N LEU A 455 35.47 40.17 12.87
CA LEU A 455 35.76 38.77 13.23
C LEU A 455 37.19 38.60 13.76
N GLN A 456 37.33 38.13 15.01
CA GLN A 456 38.65 37.99 15.65
C GLN A 456 39.33 36.64 15.36
N LEU A 457 40.00 36.55 14.20
CA LEU A 457 40.88 35.43 13.89
C LEU A 457 41.96 35.23 14.98
N ALA A 458 42.24 33.97 15.32
CA ALA A 458 43.22 33.63 16.33
C ALA A 458 44.65 33.81 15.80
N SER A 459 45.28 34.95 16.14
CA SER A 459 46.70 35.19 15.85
C SER A 459 47.58 34.27 16.70
N GLY A 460 47.86 33.06 16.19
CA GLY A 460 48.82 32.14 16.78
C GLY A 460 50.21 32.78 16.91
N SER A 461 50.85 32.60 18.06
CA SER A 461 52.09 33.30 18.42
C SER A 461 53.35 32.64 17.84
N GLU A 462 53.57 32.75 16.52
CA GLU A 462 54.91 32.70 15.91
C GLU A 462 54.92 33.19 14.44
N PRO A 463 55.88 34.03 14.01
CA PRO A 463 55.92 34.55 12.63
C PRO A 463 56.58 33.56 11.65
N LYS A 464 55.78 32.68 11.02
CA LYS A 464 56.24 31.81 9.92
C LYS A 464 55.84 32.35 8.53
N PRO A 465 56.77 32.50 7.57
CA PRO A 465 56.49 33.17 6.30
C PRO A 465 55.91 32.24 5.22
N LYS A 466 54.57 32.11 5.19
CA LYS A 466 53.75 31.93 3.97
C LYS A 466 52.27 31.98 4.32
N ILE A 467 51.49 32.68 3.50
CA ILE A 467 50.07 32.99 3.72
C ILE A 467 49.22 31.71 3.66
N PRO A 468 48.48 31.35 4.73
CA PRO A 468 47.28 30.54 4.61
C PRO A 468 46.10 31.47 4.27
N THR A 469 45.38 31.20 3.17
CA THR A 469 44.06 31.80 2.96
C THR A 469 43.06 31.10 3.88
N THR A 470 42.63 31.75 4.96
CA THR A 470 41.70 31.15 5.92
C THR A 470 40.35 30.87 5.26
N GLU A 471 39.94 29.60 5.19
CA GLU A 471 38.61 29.20 4.74
C GLU A 471 37.64 29.13 5.92
N LEU A 472 36.60 29.96 5.88
CA LEU A 472 35.56 30.03 6.91
C LEU A 472 34.23 29.48 6.40
N TYR A 473 33.45 28.88 7.30
CA TYR A 473 32.04 28.60 7.08
C TYR A 473 31.23 28.90 8.34
N VAL A 474 29.92 29.13 8.15
CA VAL A 474 28.96 29.25 9.24
C VAL A 474 28.25 27.93 9.40
N LYS A 475 28.26 27.40 10.61
CA LYS A 475 27.55 26.20 11.06
C LYS A 475 26.34 26.64 11.86
N ALA A 476 25.17 26.10 11.53
CA ALA A 476 23.96 26.34 12.29
C ALA A 476 23.35 25.02 12.75
N GLN A 477 22.93 24.97 14.01
CA GLN A 477 22.44 23.78 14.69
C GLN A 477 21.09 24.05 15.37
N LEU A 478 20.10 23.21 15.06
CA LEU A 478 18.78 23.19 15.68
C LEU A 478 18.52 21.79 16.24
N GLY A 479 18.76 21.61 17.55
CA GLY A 479 18.73 20.30 18.20
C GLY A 479 19.69 19.31 17.51
N PRO A 480 19.20 18.20 16.92
CA PRO A 480 20.02 17.21 16.23
C PRO A 480 20.34 17.56 14.75
N GLN A 481 19.79 18.65 14.21
CA GLN A 481 20.07 19.10 12.84
C GLN A 481 21.29 20.02 12.82
N VAL A 482 22.24 19.76 11.92
CA VAL A 482 23.39 20.64 11.68
C VAL A 482 23.51 20.88 10.17
N PHE A 483 23.47 22.14 9.76
CA PHE A 483 23.80 22.55 8.39
C PHE A 483 25.01 23.50 8.41
N LYS A 484 25.71 23.56 7.28
CA LYS A 484 26.91 24.38 7.07
C LYS A 484 26.73 25.16 5.77
N THR A 485 27.17 26.41 5.74
CA THR A 485 27.26 27.19 4.51
C THR A 485 28.39 26.68 3.60
N ALA A 486 28.42 27.19 2.38
CA ALA A 486 29.60 27.22 1.53
C ALA A 486 30.81 27.85 2.26
N ARG A 487 32.00 27.56 1.72
CA ARG A 487 33.28 28.06 2.22
C ARG A 487 33.59 29.42 1.60
N THR A 488 34.03 30.36 2.42
CA THR A 488 34.48 31.68 1.98
C THR A 488 35.91 31.89 2.46
N SER A 489 36.84 32.16 1.53
CA SER A 489 38.25 32.42 1.84
C SER A 489 38.51 33.91 2.10
N ILE A 490 39.37 34.20 3.07
CA ILE A 490 39.86 35.56 3.35
C ILE A 490 41.30 35.69 2.83
N GLY A 491 41.55 36.75 2.06
CA GLY A 491 42.88 37.09 1.53
C GLY A 491 43.60 38.16 2.39
N PRO A 492 44.95 38.18 2.40
CA PRO A 492 45.74 39.05 3.29
C PRO A 492 45.76 40.54 2.89
N SER A 493 45.25 40.90 1.71
CA SER A 493 45.30 42.25 1.15
C SER A 493 44.12 43.17 1.53
N ALA A 494 43.23 42.73 2.41
CA ALA A 494 42.03 43.48 2.82
C ALA A 494 42.31 44.72 3.72
N SER A 495 43.58 45.04 3.99
CA SER A 495 44.00 46.02 5.00
C SER A 495 44.02 47.49 4.55
N SER A 496 43.70 47.82 3.30
CA SER A 496 43.85 49.20 2.77
C SER A 496 42.64 49.84 2.09
N SER A 497 41.65 49.09 1.58
CA SER A 497 40.45 49.70 0.96
C SER A 497 39.19 48.83 0.83
N GLY A 498 39.21 47.56 1.27
CA GLY A 498 38.11 46.62 1.01
C GLY A 498 37.78 45.71 2.19
N SER A 499 36.91 46.20 3.09
CA SER A 499 36.14 45.47 4.12
C SER A 499 36.44 43.96 4.24
N GLY A 500 37.32 43.57 5.18
CA GLY A 500 37.70 42.18 5.49
C GLY A 500 36.60 41.34 6.17
N ASN A 501 35.36 41.47 5.72
CA ASN A 501 34.15 40.88 6.28
C ASN A 501 33.61 39.81 5.32
N PRO A 502 33.69 38.50 5.63
CA PRO A 502 33.23 37.45 4.73
C PRO A 502 31.70 37.48 4.61
N THR A 503 31.22 37.21 3.39
CA THR A 503 29.80 37.16 3.03
C THR A 503 29.44 35.79 2.47
N TRP A 504 28.21 35.33 2.69
CA TRP A 504 27.69 34.06 2.19
C TRP A 504 26.41 34.24 1.37
N ASN A 505 25.45 35.02 1.88
CA ASN A 505 24.11 35.20 1.33
C ASN A 505 23.35 33.87 1.08
N GLU A 506 23.51 32.91 1.98
CA GLU A 506 23.02 31.53 1.83
C GLU A 506 21.86 31.22 2.78
N ASP A 507 20.84 30.51 2.28
CA ASP A 507 19.64 30.08 3.02
C ASP A 507 19.79 28.66 3.57
N LEU A 508 20.07 28.54 4.87
CA LEU A 508 20.00 27.29 5.61
C LEU A 508 18.56 27.07 6.09
N VAL A 509 17.91 25.98 5.66
CA VAL A 509 16.52 25.64 6.01
C VAL A 509 16.50 24.42 6.93
N PHE A 510 15.84 24.55 8.07
CA PHE A 510 15.67 23.50 9.10
C PHE A 510 14.19 23.11 9.25
N VAL A 511 13.93 21.93 9.81
CA VAL A 511 12.58 21.53 10.26
C VAL A 511 12.45 21.76 11.76
N ALA A 512 11.49 22.59 12.18
CA ALA A 512 11.21 22.90 13.57
C ALA A 512 9.84 22.34 13.98
N SER A 513 9.80 21.46 14.99
CA SER A 513 8.54 20.99 15.59
C SER A 513 8.02 21.94 16.65
N GLU A 514 6.71 21.93 16.90
CA GLU A 514 6.03 22.64 17.99
C GLU A 514 5.70 21.64 19.13
N PRO A 515 6.16 21.80 20.38
CA PRO A 515 6.97 22.91 20.90
C PRO A 515 8.39 22.94 20.34
N PHE A 516 8.90 24.15 20.15
CA PHE A 516 10.20 24.42 19.53
C PHE A 516 11.36 24.16 20.50
N GLU A 517 12.51 23.75 19.94
CA GLU A 517 13.80 23.82 20.63
C GLU A 517 14.05 25.26 21.11
N PRO A 518 14.64 25.48 22.30
CA PRO A 518 14.75 26.82 22.88
C PRO A 518 15.71 27.75 22.11
N PHE A 519 16.78 27.21 21.53
CA PHE A 519 17.83 27.98 20.88
C PHE A 519 18.21 27.40 19.52
N LEU A 520 18.33 28.28 18.51
CA LEU A 520 19.12 28.04 17.31
C LEU A 520 20.56 28.46 17.60
N ILE A 521 21.51 27.52 17.53
CA ILE A 521 22.93 27.78 17.74
C ILE A 521 23.57 28.09 16.39
N VAL A 522 24.36 29.16 16.30
CA VAL A 522 25.12 29.51 15.09
C VAL A 522 26.57 29.77 15.47
N SER A 523 27.52 29.07 14.85
CA SER A 523 28.96 29.27 15.06
C SER A 523 29.71 29.50 13.75
N VAL A 524 30.77 30.30 13.82
CA VAL A 524 31.74 30.46 12.72
C VAL A 524 32.91 29.54 13.02
N GLU A 525 33.23 28.65 12.07
CA GLU A 525 34.31 27.66 12.21
C GLU A 525 35.37 27.87 11.12
N ASP A 526 36.63 27.80 11.52
CA ASP A 526 37.80 27.85 10.65
C ASP A 526 38.17 26.42 10.20
N ILE A 527 38.26 26.20 8.89
CA ILE A 527 38.65 24.89 8.32
C ILE A 527 40.15 24.64 8.49
N THR A 528 40.99 25.68 8.43
CA THR A 528 42.45 25.51 8.40
C THR A 528 43.01 25.17 9.79
N ASN A 529 42.39 25.72 10.84
CA ASN A 529 42.75 25.46 12.24
C ASN A 529 41.79 24.51 12.98
N GLY A 530 40.63 24.20 12.39
CA GLY A 530 39.59 23.34 12.99
C GLY A 530 38.86 23.95 14.20
N GLN A 531 39.14 25.21 14.55
CA GLN A 531 38.63 25.88 15.75
C GLN A 531 37.36 26.70 15.46
N SER A 532 36.44 26.74 16.42
CA SER A 532 35.31 27.70 16.40
C SER A 532 35.79 29.08 16.80
N ILE A 533 35.71 30.05 15.89
CA ILE A 533 36.08 31.45 16.16
C ILE A 533 35.08 32.10 17.14
N GLY A 534 33.80 31.76 17.00
CA GLY A 534 32.79 32.17 17.97
C GLY A 534 31.40 31.59 17.69
N GLN A 535 30.55 31.62 18.71
CA GLN A 535 29.19 31.08 18.73
C GLN A 535 28.19 32.14 19.21
N THR A 536 26.97 32.08 18.70
CA THR A 536 25.81 32.83 19.21
C THR A 536 24.59 31.92 19.35
N LYS A 537 23.66 32.28 20.24
CA LYS A 537 22.48 31.47 20.60
C LYS A 537 21.22 32.31 20.41
N ILE A 538 20.47 32.05 19.35
CA ILE A 538 19.27 32.80 18.98
C ILE A 538 18.06 32.12 19.63
N HIS A 539 17.43 32.78 20.60
CA HIS A 539 16.24 32.26 21.28
C HIS A 539 15.04 32.16 20.33
N MET A 540 14.48 30.96 20.17
CA MET A 540 13.43 30.68 19.18
C MET A 540 12.13 31.43 19.44
N GLY A 541 11.84 31.82 20.69
CA GLY A 541 10.72 32.71 21.02
C GLY A 541 10.86 34.14 20.48
N SER A 542 12.06 34.57 20.05
CA SER A 542 12.32 35.89 19.45
C SER A 542 12.22 35.93 17.91
N VAL A 543 12.01 34.76 17.28
CA VAL A 543 11.98 34.59 15.82
C VAL A 543 10.61 34.92 15.26
N GLU A 544 10.56 35.75 14.23
CA GLU A 544 9.32 36.19 13.60
C GLU A 544 8.72 35.07 12.73
N ARG A 545 7.38 34.91 12.80
CA ARG A 545 6.64 33.91 12.02
C ARG A 545 6.15 34.54 10.72
N ARG A 546 6.57 34.01 9.57
CA ARG A 546 6.17 34.49 8.24
C ARG A 546 5.09 33.58 7.65
N ASN A 547 3.88 34.11 7.50
CA ASN A 547 2.77 33.41 6.86
C ASN A 547 2.74 33.59 5.34
N ASP A 548 3.06 34.79 4.86
CA ASP A 548 2.98 35.17 3.45
C ASP A 548 4.35 35.24 2.76
N ASP A 549 4.34 35.41 1.44
CA ASP A 549 5.56 35.62 0.66
C ASP A 549 6.09 37.06 0.78
N ARG A 550 5.18 38.05 0.76
CA ARG A 550 5.48 39.47 0.53
C ARG A 550 6.13 40.19 1.72
N THR A 551 6.18 39.57 2.89
CA THR A 551 6.71 40.16 4.13
C THR A 551 8.18 39.79 4.32
N GLU A 552 9.10 40.72 4.04
CA GLU A 552 10.52 40.43 4.26
C GLU A 552 10.86 40.19 5.74
N PRO A 553 11.64 39.13 6.06
CA PRO A 553 12.08 38.90 7.43
C PRO A 553 13.17 39.90 7.83
N LYS A 554 13.01 40.52 9.00
CA LYS A 554 13.96 41.52 9.51
C LYS A 554 15.34 40.89 9.71
N SER A 555 16.37 41.50 9.12
CA SER A 555 17.76 41.14 9.40
C SER A 555 18.19 41.69 10.76
N ARG A 556 18.92 40.90 11.55
CA ARG A 556 19.44 41.31 12.86
C ARG A 556 20.93 40.97 12.94
N TRP A 557 21.68 41.79 13.67
CA TRP A 557 23.06 41.48 14.06
C TRP A 557 23.07 40.78 15.41
N PHE A 558 23.90 39.76 15.56
CA PHE A 558 24.14 39.05 16.82
C PHE A 558 25.63 39.04 17.13
N ASN A 559 26.00 39.23 18.40
CA ASN A 559 27.38 39.11 18.85
C ASN A 559 27.78 37.63 18.90
N LEU A 560 29.02 37.34 18.49
CA LEU A 560 29.68 36.04 18.62
C LEU A 560 30.56 36.06 19.89
N ALA A 561 30.33 35.12 20.81
CA ALA A 561 31.24 34.87 21.93
C ALA A 561 32.23 33.76 21.55
N GLY A 562 33.50 33.89 21.95
CA GLY A 562 34.51 32.84 21.80
C GLY A 562 34.50 31.87 23.00
N ASP A 563 35.65 31.25 23.26
CA ASP A 563 35.93 30.60 24.55
C ASP A 563 35.89 31.60 25.72
N GLU A 564 35.93 31.12 26.96
CA GLU A 564 35.78 31.93 28.18
C GLU A 564 36.75 33.12 28.28
N ASN A 565 37.93 33.02 27.64
CA ASN A 565 38.93 34.09 27.56
C ASN A 565 38.64 35.17 26.49
N LYS A 566 37.58 35.05 25.68
CA LYS A 566 37.19 36.00 24.62
C LYS A 566 35.66 36.19 24.56
N PRO A 567 35.07 37.09 25.39
CA PRO A 567 33.63 37.32 25.41
C PRO A 567 33.05 37.97 24.13
N TYR A 568 33.90 38.53 23.27
CA TYR A 568 33.53 39.04 21.94
C TYR A 568 34.55 38.60 20.89
N SER A 569 34.06 37.96 19.83
CA SER A 569 34.85 37.46 18.70
C SER A 569 34.36 37.99 17.34
N GLY A 570 33.48 39.01 17.37
CA GLY A 570 32.86 39.64 16.21
C GLY A 570 31.33 39.59 16.25
N ARG A 571 30.70 39.90 15.12
CA ARG A 571 29.24 39.92 14.92
C ARG A 571 28.84 39.15 13.67
N ILE A 572 27.62 38.61 13.65
CA ILE A 572 27.03 37.94 12.48
C ILE A 572 25.68 38.57 12.11
N HIS A 573 25.47 38.81 10.81
CA HIS A 573 24.26 39.39 10.24
C HIS A 573 23.41 38.27 9.61
N VAL A 574 22.20 38.08 10.14
CA VAL A 574 21.31 37.01 9.69
C VAL A 574 19.86 37.50 9.55
N LYS A 575 19.10 36.89 8.64
CA LYS A 575 17.63 36.90 8.66
C LYS A 575 17.17 35.55 9.19
N VAL A 576 16.28 35.54 10.20
CA VAL A 576 15.73 34.29 10.77
C VAL A 576 14.21 34.37 10.79
N CYS A 577 13.52 33.39 10.22
CA CYS A 577 12.06 33.35 10.25
C CYS A 577 11.48 31.92 10.23
N LEU A 578 10.34 31.76 10.92
CA LEU A 578 9.53 30.54 10.92
C LEU A 578 8.48 30.63 9.81
N GLU A 579 8.66 29.87 8.74
CA GLU A 579 7.83 29.93 7.53
C GLU A 579 6.57 29.07 7.68
N GLY A 580 5.47 29.72 8.08
CA GLY A 580 4.16 29.08 8.30
C GLY A 580 3.34 28.87 7.03
N GLY A 581 3.68 29.56 5.93
CA GLY A 581 2.97 29.47 4.65
C GLY A 581 3.24 28.20 3.83
N TYR A 582 4.20 27.35 4.24
CA TYR A 582 4.42 26.03 3.64
C TYR A 582 3.63 24.95 4.37
N HIS A 583 3.41 23.82 3.70
CA HIS A 583 3.15 22.53 4.35
C HIS A 583 4.50 21.78 4.46
N VAL A 584 4.87 21.31 5.66
CA VAL A 584 6.09 20.51 5.84
C VAL A 584 5.77 19.04 5.60
N LEU A 585 6.30 18.49 4.50
CA LEU A 585 6.10 17.10 4.11
C LEU A 585 6.85 16.14 5.06
N ASP A 586 6.13 15.29 5.79
CA ASP A 586 6.66 14.08 6.44
C ASP A 586 6.41 12.81 5.59
N GLU A 587 5.62 12.92 4.52
CA GLU A 587 5.23 11.86 3.59
C GLU A 587 5.79 12.09 2.18
N ALA A 588 5.77 11.05 1.34
CA ALA A 588 5.95 11.20 -0.09
C ALA A 588 4.72 11.89 -0.72
N ALA A 589 4.94 12.92 -1.55
CA ALA A 589 3.89 13.81 -2.06
C ALA A 589 2.77 13.14 -2.91
N HIS A 590 2.93 11.88 -3.32
CA HIS A 590 1.89 11.12 -4.03
C HIS A 590 0.97 10.30 -3.09
N VAL A 591 1.43 9.98 -1.86
CA VAL A 591 0.68 9.20 -0.84
C VAL A 591 0.20 10.09 0.31
N THR A 592 0.15 11.41 0.12
CA THR A 592 0.01 12.32 1.26
C THR A 592 -1.41 12.36 1.86
N SER A 593 -1.48 12.50 3.18
CA SER A 593 -2.69 12.47 4.00
C SER A 593 -3.06 13.83 4.60
N ASP A 594 -2.15 14.82 4.57
CA ASP A 594 -2.41 16.24 4.85
C ASP A 594 -1.79 17.12 3.77
N VAL A 595 -2.37 18.28 3.51
CA VAL A 595 -1.78 19.32 2.64
C VAL A 595 -1.87 20.72 3.26
N ARG A 596 -2.31 20.84 4.52
CA ARG A 596 -2.53 22.12 5.19
C ARG A 596 -1.20 22.84 5.51
N PRO A 597 -1.19 24.18 5.45
CA PRO A 597 -0.03 24.97 5.86
C PRO A 597 0.22 24.89 7.37
N SER A 598 1.47 25.08 7.78
CA SER A 598 1.91 25.10 9.18
C SER A 598 1.30 26.25 10.00
N ALA A 599 0.87 27.34 9.37
CA ALA A 599 0.09 28.41 9.99
C ALA A 599 -1.40 28.05 10.06
N LYS A 600 -1.94 27.89 11.29
CA LYS A 600 -3.39 27.66 11.51
C LYS A 600 -4.28 28.73 10.85
N GLN A 601 -3.80 29.97 10.75
CA GLN A 601 -4.48 31.10 10.12
C GLN A 601 -4.70 30.93 8.61
N LEU A 602 -3.95 30.04 7.96
CA LEU A 602 -4.06 29.72 6.53
C LEU A 602 -4.75 28.36 6.28
N ALA A 603 -5.22 27.67 7.33
CA ALA A 603 -5.89 26.39 7.21
C ALA A 603 -7.35 26.58 6.74
N LYS A 604 -7.73 25.85 5.69
CA LYS A 604 -9.12 25.74 5.23
C LYS A 604 -9.97 24.99 6.29
N PRO A 605 -11.29 25.23 6.38
CA PRO A 605 -12.19 24.33 7.11
C PRO A 605 -12.18 22.91 6.51
N PRO A 606 -12.57 21.87 7.27
CA PRO A 606 -12.70 20.52 6.73
C PRO A 606 -13.80 20.48 5.66
N ILE A 607 -13.55 19.72 4.61
CA ILE A 607 -14.48 19.44 3.51
C ILE A 607 -15.48 18.36 3.92
N GLY A 608 -15.05 17.36 4.70
CA GLY A 608 -15.90 16.24 5.13
C GLY A 608 -15.28 15.42 6.26
N LEU A 609 -15.91 14.29 6.57
CA LEU A 609 -15.53 13.34 7.61
C LEU A 609 -15.18 11.98 6.97
N LEU A 610 -14.04 11.42 7.36
CA LEU A 610 -13.65 10.05 7.07
C LEU A 610 -13.87 9.22 8.33
N GLU A 611 -14.61 8.13 8.21
CA GLU A 611 -14.87 7.17 9.26
C GLU A 611 -14.29 5.81 8.84
N VAL A 612 -13.57 5.14 9.73
CA VAL A 612 -12.96 3.82 9.47
C VAL A 612 -13.27 2.89 10.63
N GLY A 613 -13.88 1.75 10.33
CA GLY A 613 -14.00 0.60 11.22
C GLY A 613 -12.91 -0.42 10.90
N ILE A 614 -12.00 -0.65 11.85
CA ILE A 614 -10.99 -1.71 11.76
C ILE A 614 -11.60 -2.95 12.43
N ARG A 615 -12.12 -3.89 11.62
CA ARG A 615 -12.92 -5.03 12.12
C ARG A 615 -12.03 -6.15 12.63
N GLY A 616 -11.21 -6.73 11.77
CA GLY A 616 -10.38 -7.88 12.13
C GLY A 616 -9.47 -8.31 10.98
N ALA A 617 -8.63 -9.30 11.23
CA ALA A 617 -7.86 -9.97 10.18
C ALA A 617 -8.17 -11.47 10.17
N THR A 618 -7.94 -12.11 9.02
CA THR A 618 -8.17 -13.54 8.81
C THR A 618 -6.95 -14.20 8.18
N ASN A 619 -6.71 -15.45 8.57
CA ASN A 619 -5.62 -16.32 8.09
C ASN A 619 -4.24 -15.64 8.19
N LEU A 620 -3.96 -14.94 9.30
CA LEU A 620 -2.62 -14.40 9.54
C LEU A 620 -1.61 -15.54 9.66
N LEU A 621 -0.50 -15.46 8.92
CA LEU A 621 0.59 -16.42 9.04
C LEU A 621 1.35 -16.25 10.38
N PRO A 622 1.92 -17.34 10.94
CA PRO A 622 2.76 -17.25 12.13
C PRO A 622 4.03 -16.42 11.84
N VAL A 623 4.17 -15.31 12.56
CA VAL A 623 5.30 -14.37 12.42
C VAL A 623 6.45 -14.75 13.36
N LYS A 624 6.10 -15.22 14.57
CA LYS A 624 7.05 -15.71 15.57
C LYS A 624 6.96 -17.24 15.69
N THR A 625 8.07 -17.89 16.00
CA THR A 625 8.09 -19.26 16.53
C THR A 625 8.31 -19.21 18.03
N ARG A 626 7.30 -19.63 18.79
CA ARG A 626 7.38 -19.88 20.23
C ARG A 626 7.86 -21.32 20.45
N ASP A 627 8.77 -21.49 21.41
CA ASP A 627 9.23 -22.80 21.93
C ASP A 627 9.67 -23.77 20.80
N GLY A 628 10.28 -23.22 19.74
CA GLY A 628 10.76 -23.91 18.53
C GLY A 628 9.68 -24.54 17.63
N THR A 629 8.45 -24.71 18.11
CA THR A 629 7.45 -25.63 17.55
C THR A 629 6.09 -25.00 17.30
N ARG A 630 5.71 -23.98 18.07
CA ARG A 630 4.39 -23.34 17.99
C ARG A 630 4.51 -21.97 17.33
N GLY A 631 3.97 -21.83 16.12
CA GLY A 631 3.81 -20.51 15.50
C GLY A 631 2.88 -19.63 16.33
N THR A 632 3.20 -18.35 16.50
CA THR A 632 2.36 -17.35 17.17
C THR A 632 2.42 -16.01 16.45
N THR A 633 1.36 -15.22 16.57
CA THR A 633 1.25 -13.85 16.02
C THR A 633 0.46 -12.99 17.01
N ASP A 634 1.04 -11.85 17.40
CA ASP A 634 0.53 -10.91 18.40
C ASP A 634 0.13 -9.60 17.67
N ALA A 635 -1.01 -9.62 16.98
CA ALA A 635 -1.32 -8.67 15.91
C ALA A 635 -1.93 -7.34 16.42
N TYR A 636 -1.50 -6.23 15.81
CA TYR A 636 -2.12 -4.92 15.95
C TYR A 636 -2.08 -4.11 14.64
N VAL A 637 -2.91 -3.08 14.54
CA VAL A 637 -3.04 -2.23 13.35
C VAL A 637 -2.64 -0.79 13.68
N VAL A 638 -1.96 -0.13 12.74
CA VAL A 638 -1.67 1.32 12.79
C VAL A 638 -2.30 2.00 11.60
N ALA A 639 -3.11 3.02 11.85
CA ALA A 639 -3.68 3.90 10.82
C ALA A 639 -3.08 5.31 10.92
N LYS A 640 -2.69 5.89 9.78
CA LYS A 640 -2.33 7.31 9.67
C LYS A 640 -3.28 7.99 8.67
N TYR A 641 -3.89 9.08 9.12
CA TYR A 641 -4.47 10.08 8.22
C TYR A 641 -4.35 11.48 8.82
N GLY A 642 -3.77 12.40 8.07
CA GLY A 642 -3.43 13.73 8.56
C GLY A 642 -2.46 13.68 9.74
N PRO A 643 -2.63 14.55 10.77
CA PRO A 643 -1.80 14.51 11.97
C PRO A 643 -2.24 13.42 12.98
N LYS A 644 -3.39 12.78 12.77
CA LYS A 644 -3.96 11.75 13.65
C LYS A 644 -3.40 10.38 13.27
N TRP A 645 -2.55 9.85 14.13
CA TRP A 645 -2.06 8.46 14.10
C TRP A 645 -2.87 7.64 15.10
N ILE A 646 -3.12 6.37 14.80
CA ILE A 646 -3.93 5.48 15.65
C ILE A 646 -3.29 4.10 15.69
N ARG A 647 -3.24 3.50 16.88
CA ARG A 647 -2.82 2.12 17.15
C ARG A 647 -4.02 1.39 17.77
N THR A 648 -4.44 0.26 17.20
CA THR A 648 -5.44 -0.61 17.82
C THR A 648 -4.85 -1.40 18.97
N ARG A 649 -5.68 -2.06 19.79
CA ARG A 649 -5.14 -2.99 20.81
C ARG A 649 -4.41 -4.17 20.14
N THR A 650 -3.45 -4.75 20.85
CA THR A 650 -2.70 -5.93 20.38
C THR A 650 -3.39 -7.20 20.85
N ILE A 651 -3.92 -7.99 19.93
CA ILE A 651 -4.58 -9.26 20.25
C ILE A 651 -3.53 -10.38 20.20
N LEU A 652 -3.40 -11.14 21.29
CA LEU A 652 -2.29 -12.08 21.51
C LEU A 652 -2.63 -13.52 21.09
N ASP A 653 -1.65 -14.25 20.54
CA ASP A 653 -1.77 -15.65 20.07
C ASP A 653 -3.08 -15.94 19.29
N ARG A 654 -3.35 -15.12 18.25
CA ARG A 654 -4.53 -15.24 17.37
C ARG A 654 -4.19 -14.99 15.90
N PHE A 655 -4.44 -15.98 15.04
CA PHE A 655 -4.35 -15.83 13.59
C PHE A 655 -5.57 -15.15 12.94
N ASN A 656 -6.68 -15.04 13.68
CA ASN A 656 -7.91 -14.37 13.27
C ASN A 656 -8.33 -13.28 14.28
N PRO A 657 -7.53 -12.21 14.49
CA PRO A 657 -7.80 -11.18 15.50
C PRO A 657 -9.02 -10.31 15.14
N ARG A 658 -9.82 -9.92 16.14
CA ARG A 658 -11.01 -9.07 15.98
C ARG A 658 -10.92 -7.80 16.85
N TRP A 659 -10.58 -6.68 16.23
CA TRP A 659 -10.48 -5.39 16.92
C TRP A 659 -11.85 -4.72 17.05
N ASN A 660 -12.63 -4.60 15.96
CA ASN A 660 -13.90 -3.86 15.88
C ASN A 660 -13.83 -2.46 16.50
N GLU A 661 -12.75 -1.73 16.20
CA GLU A 661 -12.50 -0.35 16.67
C GLU A 661 -12.85 0.65 15.55
N GLN A 662 -13.69 1.65 15.86
CA GLN A 662 -14.10 2.70 14.92
C GLN A 662 -13.44 4.04 15.25
N TYR A 663 -12.95 4.74 14.21
CA TYR A 663 -12.19 5.99 14.32
C TYR A 663 -12.60 7.02 13.27
N THR A 664 -12.40 8.32 13.57
CA THR A 664 -12.89 9.44 12.74
C THR A 664 -11.85 10.55 12.49
N TRP A 665 -11.80 11.05 11.25
CA TRP A 665 -10.84 12.04 10.79
C TRP A 665 -11.50 13.14 9.95
N ASP A 666 -10.98 14.36 10.14
CA ASP A 666 -11.39 15.57 9.44
C ASP A 666 -10.67 15.63 8.08
N VAL A 667 -11.42 15.57 6.97
CA VAL A 667 -10.87 15.55 5.60
C VAL A 667 -10.81 16.96 5.04
N TYR A 668 -9.61 17.42 4.69
CA TYR A 668 -9.38 18.76 4.12
C TYR A 668 -9.18 18.77 2.60
N ASP A 669 -8.96 17.61 1.99
CA ASP A 669 -8.74 17.45 0.55
C ASP A 669 -9.12 16.02 0.11
N PRO A 670 -10.03 15.83 -0.87
CA PRO A 670 -10.50 14.51 -1.28
C PRO A 670 -9.45 13.66 -2.00
N CYS A 671 -8.33 14.25 -2.45
CA CYS A 671 -7.30 13.54 -3.23
C CYS A 671 -6.24 12.85 -2.37
N THR A 672 -6.38 12.93 -1.04
CA THR A 672 -5.50 12.36 0.00
C THR A 672 -5.63 10.85 0.14
N VAL A 673 -4.67 10.24 0.85
CA VAL A 673 -4.59 8.80 1.09
C VAL A 673 -4.63 8.47 2.58
N LEU A 674 -5.52 7.56 2.97
CA LEU A 674 -5.51 6.86 4.26
C LEU A 674 -4.51 5.70 4.18
N THR A 675 -3.55 5.65 5.09
CA THR A 675 -2.55 4.57 5.15
C THR A 675 -2.78 3.70 6.38
N ILE A 676 -2.84 2.38 6.19
CA ILE A 676 -3.07 1.39 7.25
C ILE A 676 -1.98 0.31 7.15
N GLY A 677 -1.30 0.02 8.26
CA GLY A 677 -0.29 -1.04 8.36
C GLY A 677 -0.64 -2.03 9.46
N VAL A 678 -0.36 -3.31 9.24
CA VAL A 678 -0.54 -4.39 10.22
C VAL A 678 0.83 -4.86 10.69
N PHE A 679 0.96 -5.03 12.01
CA PHE A 679 2.20 -5.31 12.69
C PHE A 679 2.01 -6.42 13.74
N ASP A 680 3.09 -7.17 13.98
CA ASP A 680 3.22 -8.13 15.06
C ASP A 680 4.02 -7.48 16.19
N ASN A 681 3.45 -7.43 17.40
CA ASN A 681 4.02 -6.72 18.55
C ASN A 681 5.17 -7.52 19.15
N GLY A 682 6.39 -7.02 19.03
CA GLY A 682 7.58 -7.59 19.67
C GLY A 682 7.90 -6.97 21.03
N ARG A 683 7.37 -5.78 21.30
CA ARG A 683 7.87 -4.86 22.35
C ARG A 683 7.49 -5.23 23.78
N TYR A 684 6.38 -5.95 23.97
CA TYR A 684 5.91 -6.36 25.29
C TYR A 684 6.69 -7.53 25.90
N LYS A 685 7.44 -8.27 25.08
CA LYS A 685 8.39 -9.30 25.51
C LYS A 685 9.79 -8.65 25.57
N ARG A 686 10.51 -8.89 26.66
CA ARG A 686 11.95 -8.62 26.74
C ARG A 686 12.69 -9.87 26.27
N ASP A 687 13.68 -9.69 25.40
CA ASP A 687 14.60 -10.76 25.04
C ASP A 687 15.44 -11.15 26.28
N GLU A 688 16.01 -12.35 26.31
CA GLU A 688 16.91 -12.82 27.38
C GLU A 688 18.11 -11.87 27.61
N SER A 689 18.52 -11.14 26.56
CA SER A 689 19.55 -10.08 26.62
C SER A 689 19.05 -8.74 27.19
N GLY A 690 17.86 -8.67 27.79
CA GLY A 690 17.26 -7.47 28.38
C GLY A 690 16.81 -6.39 27.38
N LYS A 691 16.95 -6.64 26.06
CA LYS A 691 16.55 -5.72 25.00
C LYS A 691 15.03 -5.80 24.76
N GLN A 692 14.44 -4.67 24.36
CA GLN A 692 13.07 -4.67 23.85
C GLN A 692 13.04 -5.32 22.46
N GLY A 693 12.10 -6.23 22.23
CA GLY A 693 11.82 -6.75 20.90
C GLY A 693 11.42 -5.64 19.92
N ARG A 694 11.62 -5.88 18.62
CA ARG A 694 11.21 -4.99 17.53
C ARG A 694 9.92 -5.50 16.91
N ASP A 695 9.05 -4.58 16.50
CA ASP A 695 7.79 -4.97 15.86
C ASP A 695 8.02 -5.46 14.42
N VAL A 696 7.34 -6.53 14.03
CA VAL A 696 7.51 -7.15 12.71
C VAL A 696 6.39 -6.71 11.76
N ARG A 697 6.75 -6.45 10.50
CA ARG A 697 5.84 -5.96 9.46
C ARG A 697 4.99 -7.12 8.92
N VAL A 698 3.66 -6.99 8.96
CA VAL A 698 2.69 -8.02 8.50
C VAL A 698 1.94 -7.58 7.24
N GLY A 699 1.78 -6.28 7.00
CA GLY A 699 1.33 -5.76 5.70
C GLY A 699 1.03 -4.27 5.70
N LYS A 700 0.77 -3.70 4.52
CA LYS A 700 0.41 -2.29 4.33
C LYS A 700 -0.64 -2.11 3.22
N ILE A 701 -1.61 -1.24 3.47
CA ILE A 701 -2.72 -0.88 2.58
C ILE A 701 -2.81 0.65 2.50
N ARG A 702 -3.20 1.16 1.34
CA ARG A 702 -3.44 2.58 1.07
C ARG A 702 -4.80 2.75 0.42
N VAL A 703 -5.72 3.48 1.06
CA VAL A 703 -7.06 3.77 0.54
C VAL A 703 -7.12 5.24 0.14
N ARG A 704 -7.28 5.52 -1.16
CA ARG A 704 -7.36 6.89 -1.68
C ARG A 704 -8.79 7.41 -1.65
N LEU A 705 -9.03 8.53 -0.96
CA LEU A 705 -10.37 9.03 -0.66
C LEU A 705 -11.17 9.41 -1.92
N SER A 706 -10.49 9.79 -3.01
CA SER A 706 -11.12 10.12 -4.30
C SER A 706 -11.69 8.91 -5.05
N THR A 707 -11.33 7.69 -4.65
CA THR A 707 -11.89 6.45 -5.24
C THR A 707 -13.16 5.94 -4.52
N LEU A 708 -13.63 6.65 -3.49
CA LEU A 708 -14.83 6.32 -2.72
C LEU A 708 -16.05 7.12 -3.20
N ASP A 709 -17.19 6.47 -3.40
CA ASP A 709 -18.51 7.12 -3.53
C ASP A 709 -18.86 7.81 -2.18
N MET A 710 -19.61 8.92 -2.22
CA MET A 710 -19.98 9.69 -1.01
C MET A 710 -21.07 9.02 -0.18
N ASN A 711 -20.98 9.17 1.15
CA ASN A 711 -21.89 8.64 2.18
C ASN A 711 -22.07 7.10 2.13
N ARG A 712 -21.28 6.39 1.32
CA ARG A 712 -21.34 4.94 1.13
C ARG A 712 -20.41 4.23 2.11
N VAL A 713 -20.88 3.12 2.68
CA VAL A 713 -20.04 2.18 3.42
C VAL A 713 -19.35 1.23 2.44
N TYR A 714 -18.04 1.10 2.60
CA TYR A 714 -17.19 0.14 1.88
C TYR A 714 -16.61 -0.87 2.86
N LEU A 715 -17.30 -1.99 3.05
CA LEU A 715 -16.77 -3.16 3.74
C LEU A 715 -15.99 -4.02 2.73
N ASN A 716 -14.67 -4.14 2.89
CA ASN A 716 -13.84 -4.98 2.01
C ASN A 716 -12.75 -5.71 2.83
N SER A 717 -12.42 -6.93 2.38
CA SER A 717 -11.23 -7.68 2.81
C SER A 717 -10.05 -7.36 1.88
N TYR A 718 -8.92 -6.95 2.46
CA TYR A 718 -7.71 -6.57 1.73
C TYR A 718 -6.58 -7.56 2.02
N THR A 719 -5.91 -8.07 0.97
CA THR A 719 -4.79 -9.00 1.12
C THR A 719 -3.56 -8.31 1.70
N LEU A 720 -3.05 -8.82 2.83
CA LEU A 720 -1.80 -8.37 3.43
C LEU A 720 -0.62 -9.04 2.72
N THR A 721 0.26 -8.24 2.11
CA THR A 721 1.46 -8.72 1.44
C THR A 721 2.68 -7.98 1.98
N VAL A 722 3.73 -8.72 2.36
CA VAL A 722 5.02 -8.15 2.76
C VAL A 722 6.11 -8.70 1.86
N ILE A 723 7.03 -7.82 1.47
CA ILE A 723 8.25 -8.20 0.78
C ILE A 723 9.31 -8.53 1.84
N LEU A 724 9.88 -9.73 1.77
CA LEU A 724 11.04 -10.16 2.55
C LEU A 724 12.19 -10.53 1.58
N PRO A 725 13.46 -10.60 2.01
CA PRO A 725 14.56 -11.08 1.14
C PRO A 725 14.33 -12.47 0.51
N SER A 726 13.49 -13.31 1.15
CA SER A 726 13.08 -14.63 0.66
C SER A 726 12.06 -14.61 -0.49
N GLY A 727 11.58 -13.44 -0.91
CA GLY A 727 10.39 -13.27 -1.74
C GLY A 727 9.27 -12.57 -0.97
N ALA A 728 8.25 -12.09 -1.69
CA ALA A 728 7.04 -11.61 -1.04
C ALA A 728 6.20 -12.77 -0.52
N LYS A 729 5.50 -12.54 0.60
CA LYS A 729 4.56 -13.49 1.19
C LYS A 729 3.22 -12.80 1.40
N LYS A 730 2.12 -13.49 1.02
CA LYS A 730 0.78 -13.14 1.48
C LYS A 730 0.69 -13.55 2.95
N MET A 731 0.58 -12.57 3.83
CA MET A 731 0.63 -12.76 5.28
C MET A 731 -0.76 -12.95 5.91
N GLY A 732 -1.83 -12.79 5.14
CA GLY A 732 -3.23 -12.93 5.56
C GLY A 732 -4.14 -11.95 4.82
N GLU A 733 -5.32 -11.66 5.37
CA GLU A 733 -6.23 -10.61 4.90
C GLU A 733 -6.76 -9.77 6.08
N ILE A 734 -7.15 -8.51 5.83
CA ILE A 734 -7.74 -7.62 6.84
C ILE A 734 -9.07 -7.03 6.37
N GLU A 735 -10.09 -7.10 7.22
CA GLU A 735 -11.41 -6.52 7.02
C GLU A 735 -11.45 -5.07 7.50
N ILE A 736 -11.71 -4.15 6.58
CA ILE A 736 -11.79 -2.72 6.86
C ILE A 736 -13.09 -2.17 6.28
N ALA A 737 -13.87 -1.51 7.13
CA ALA A 737 -15.04 -0.74 6.74
C ALA A 737 -14.64 0.75 6.62
N VAL A 738 -14.92 1.39 5.49
CA VAL A 738 -14.62 2.81 5.27
C VAL A 738 -15.87 3.56 4.82
N ARG A 739 -16.14 4.72 5.40
CA ARG A 739 -17.18 5.67 4.95
C ARG A 739 -16.56 7.04 4.77
N PHE A 740 -16.79 7.68 3.63
CA PHE A 740 -16.45 9.08 3.40
C PHE A 740 -17.72 9.92 3.26
N SER A 741 -17.95 10.79 4.23
CA SER A 741 -19.14 11.64 4.32
C SER A 741 -18.77 13.10 4.04
N CYS A 742 -19.54 13.81 3.22
CA CYS A 742 -19.26 15.21 2.90
C CYS A 742 -20.55 16.03 2.76
N PRO A 743 -20.74 17.12 3.55
CA PRO A 743 -21.98 17.89 3.58
C PRO A 743 -22.18 18.81 2.37
N SER A 744 -21.17 19.03 1.52
CA SER A 744 -21.30 19.92 0.35
C SER A 744 -20.58 19.38 -0.89
N TRP A 745 -21.28 19.35 -2.02
CA TRP A 745 -20.67 19.07 -3.32
C TRP A 745 -19.86 20.26 -3.85
N LEU A 746 -20.20 21.49 -3.48
CA LEU A 746 -19.51 22.69 -3.95
C LEU A 746 -18.09 22.80 -3.40
N SER A 747 -17.87 22.42 -2.14
CA SER A 747 -16.53 22.38 -1.54
C SER A 747 -15.63 21.30 -2.19
N ILE A 748 -16.21 20.17 -2.61
CA ILE A 748 -15.50 19.14 -3.40
C ILE A 748 -15.09 19.71 -4.76
N ILE A 749 -16.02 20.31 -5.52
CA ILE A 749 -15.72 20.88 -6.85
C ILE A 749 -14.65 21.99 -6.72
N GLN A 750 -14.77 22.85 -5.72
CA GLN A 750 -13.77 23.88 -5.41
C GLN A 750 -12.41 23.27 -5.07
N ALA A 751 -12.35 22.15 -4.35
CA ALA A 751 -11.10 21.46 -4.06
C ALA A 751 -10.36 21.09 -5.35
N TYR A 752 -11.03 20.46 -6.32
CA TYR A 752 -10.43 20.09 -7.62
C TYR A 752 -9.90 21.28 -8.42
N VAL A 753 -10.52 22.45 -8.30
CA VAL A 753 -10.07 23.71 -8.92
C VAL A 753 -8.83 24.28 -8.22
N THR A 754 -8.77 24.17 -6.88
CA THR A 754 -7.67 24.72 -6.09
C THR A 754 -6.38 23.89 -6.18
N PRO A 755 -5.19 24.53 -6.05
CA PRO A 755 -3.93 23.81 -5.87
C PRO A 755 -3.99 22.86 -4.67
N MET A 756 -3.17 21.81 -4.71
CA MET A 756 -3.03 20.87 -3.58
C MET A 756 -2.20 21.48 -2.45
N LEU A 757 -1.02 22.02 -2.75
CA LEU A 757 -0.13 22.58 -1.74
C LEU A 757 -0.42 24.08 -1.46
N PRO A 758 0.01 24.59 -0.29
CA PRO A 758 -0.01 26.03 0.02
C PRO A 758 0.82 26.88 -0.96
N ARG A 759 0.45 28.16 -1.12
CA ARG A 759 1.04 29.11 -2.09
C ARG A 759 2.58 29.17 -2.06
N MET A 760 3.19 29.11 -0.88
CA MET A 760 4.65 29.21 -0.74
C MET A 760 5.42 28.15 -1.54
N HIS A 761 4.86 26.93 -1.70
CA HIS A 761 5.48 25.86 -2.50
C HIS A 761 5.56 26.15 -4.00
N TYR A 762 4.78 27.11 -4.51
CA TYR A 762 4.81 27.53 -5.92
C TYR A 762 5.55 28.85 -6.13
N VAL A 763 5.45 29.80 -5.19
CA VAL A 763 6.14 31.11 -5.29
C VAL A 763 7.63 31.01 -4.94
N ARG A 764 7.98 30.23 -3.91
CA ARG A 764 9.37 29.93 -3.52
C ARG A 764 9.57 28.42 -3.37
N PRO A 765 9.64 27.68 -4.50
CA PRO A 765 9.86 26.25 -4.47
C PRO A 765 11.22 25.92 -3.84
N LEU A 766 11.25 24.94 -2.94
CA LEU A 766 12.49 24.37 -2.42
C LEU A 766 13.06 23.39 -3.45
N GLY A 767 14.39 23.30 -3.57
CA GLY A 767 15.02 22.37 -4.51
C GLY A 767 14.71 20.90 -4.16
N PRO A 768 14.55 19.99 -5.12
CA PRO A 768 14.05 18.63 -4.85
C PRO A 768 14.94 17.84 -3.88
N ALA A 769 16.27 17.93 -4.02
CA ALA A 769 17.21 17.31 -3.08
C ALA A 769 17.12 17.92 -1.66
N GLN A 770 16.82 19.21 -1.55
CA GLN A 770 16.60 19.89 -0.26
C GLN A 770 15.26 19.44 0.35
N GLN A 771 14.20 19.29 -0.45
CA GLN A 771 12.90 18.76 -0.01
C GLN A 771 13.05 17.34 0.55
N ASP A 772 13.86 16.47 -0.07
CA ASP A 772 14.10 15.13 0.44
C ASP A 772 14.89 15.09 1.76
N ILE A 773 15.95 15.90 1.89
CA ILE A 773 16.70 16.04 3.15
C ILE A 773 15.77 16.55 4.26
N LEU A 774 14.94 17.55 3.96
CA LEU A 774 13.94 18.10 4.89
C LEU A 774 12.86 17.07 5.25
N ARG A 775 12.37 16.28 4.29
CA ARG A 775 11.37 15.22 4.51
C ARG A 775 11.93 14.12 5.42
N HIS A 776 13.12 13.57 5.14
CA HIS A 776 13.76 12.60 6.04
C HIS A 776 14.02 13.17 7.44
N THR A 777 14.28 14.48 7.54
CA THR A 777 14.45 15.16 8.84
C THR A 777 13.12 15.32 9.59
N ALA A 778 12.05 15.72 8.90
CA ALA A 778 10.68 15.74 9.43
C ALA A 778 10.26 14.36 9.96
N MET A 779 10.47 13.31 9.16
CA MET A 779 10.22 11.92 9.54
C MET A 779 10.96 11.52 10.82
N ARG A 780 12.25 11.83 10.94
CA ARG A 780 13.03 11.56 12.18
C ARG A 780 12.46 12.28 13.41
N ILE A 781 11.98 13.51 13.26
CA ILE A 781 11.35 14.28 14.35
C ILE A 781 9.99 13.68 14.75
N VAL A 782 9.18 13.24 13.78
CA VAL A 782 7.92 12.51 14.04
C VAL A 782 8.20 11.21 14.80
N THR A 783 9.11 10.37 14.31
CA THR A 783 9.54 9.13 14.98
C THR A 783 10.02 9.40 16.41
N ALA A 784 10.90 10.38 16.61
CA ALA A 784 11.44 10.73 17.93
C ALA A 784 10.41 11.31 18.89
N ARG A 785 9.17 11.62 18.44
CA ARG A 785 8.05 11.98 19.32
C ARG A 785 7.13 10.79 19.60
N LEU A 786 6.81 9.99 18.58
CA LEU A 786 5.95 8.80 18.70
C LEU A 786 6.63 7.65 19.49
N ALA A 787 7.96 7.61 19.52
CA ALA A 787 8.73 6.70 20.38
C ALA A 787 8.79 7.14 21.86
N ARG A 788 8.34 8.36 22.21
CA ARG A 788 8.29 8.89 23.58
C ARG A 788 6.90 8.92 24.21
N SER A 789 5.88 8.50 23.48
CA SER A 789 4.52 8.29 24.00
C SER A 789 4.33 6.88 24.53
N GLU A 790 3.39 6.68 25.45
CA GLU A 790 3.04 5.37 26.01
C GLU A 790 1.68 4.89 25.47
N PRO A 791 1.55 3.72 24.83
CA PRO A 791 2.65 2.85 24.37
C PRO A 791 3.49 3.47 23.25
N PRO A 792 4.79 3.12 23.17
CA PRO A 792 5.70 3.67 22.15
C PRO A 792 5.45 3.03 20.78
N LEU A 793 5.36 3.87 19.74
CA LEU A 793 5.42 3.38 18.36
C LEU A 793 6.88 3.21 17.95
N GLY A 794 7.22 2.00 17.48
CA GLY A 794 8.57 1.68 17.04
C GLY A 794 9.05 2.54 15.87
N GLN A 795 10.36 2.77 15.79
CA GLN A 795 10.96 3.46 14.64
C GLN A 795 10.68 2.70 13.34
N GLU A 796 10.74 1.37 13.38
CA GLU A 796 10.40 0.45 12.31
C GLU A 796 8.95 0.60 11.83
N VAL A 797 8.02 0.88 12.75
CA VAL A 797 6.59 1.11 12.48
C VAL A 797 6.40 2.44 11.75
N VAL A 798 6.95 3.52 12.30
CA VAL A 798 6.82 4.87 11.71
C VAL A 798 7.54 4.96 10.36
N GLN A 799 8.73 4.36 10.22
CA GLN A 799 9.48 4.34 8.95
C GLN A 799 8.76 3.57 7.84
N TYR A 800 8.08 2.46 8.18
CA TYR A 800 7.29 1.68 7.22
C TYR A 800 5.97 2.38 6.87
N MET A 801 5.33 3.09 7.80
CA MET A 801 4.13 3.88 7.52
C MET A 801 4.43 5.08 6.61
N LEU A 802 5.56 5.77 6.81
CA LEU A 802 5.97 6.98 6.05
C LEU A 802 6.76 6.69 4.76
N ASP A 803 6.96 5.42 4.38
CA ASP A 803 7.64 5.02 3.14
C ASP A 803 9.07 5.59 2.99
N THR A 804 9.88 5.47 4.05
CA THR A 804 11.28 5.94 4.10
C THR A 804 12.10 5.45 2.90
N ASP A 805 11.83 4.21 2.47
CA ASP A 805 12.64 3.49 1.49
C ASP A 805 12.20 3.76 0.03
N ASN A 806 11.23 4.65 -0.20
CA ASN A 806 10.76 4.99 -1.56
C ASN A 806 11.77 5.77 -2.41
N HIS A 807 12.79 6.35 -1.78
CA HIS A 807 13.86 7.10 -2.47
C HIS A 807 15.13 6.26 -2.67
N VAL A 808 15.15 5.01 -2.18
CA VAL A 808 16.19 4.02 -2.50
C VAL A 808 15.89 3.44 -3.89
N TRP A 809 16.90 3.38 -4.73
CA TRP A 809 16.79 2.82 -6.08
C TRP A 809 16.51 1.31 -6.03
N SER A 810 15.70 0.79 -6.96
CA SER A 810 15.26 -0.60 -6.97
C SER A 810 15.04 -1.10 -8.40
N MET A 811 15.65 -2.24 -8.71
CA MET A 811 15.48 -2.91 -10.02
C MET A 811 14.02 -3.30 -10.28
N ARG A 812 13.34 -3.85 -9.28
CA ARG A 812 11.91 -4.25 -9.34
C ARG A 812 11.00 -3.06 -9.58
N ARG A 813 11.17 -1.96 -8.84
CA ARG A 813 10.36 -0.74 -9.02
C ARG A 813 10.64 -0.06 -10.36
N SER A 814 11.87 -0.13 -10.88
CA SER A 814 12.20 0.29 -12.25
C SER A 814 11.47 -0.57 -13.30
N LYS A 815 11.51 -1.91 -13.18
CA LYS A 815 10.74 -2.84 -14.03
C LYS A 815 9.23 -2.56 -13.96
N ALA A 816 8.66 -2.36 -12.77
CA ALA A 816 7.25 -2.06 -12.59
C ALA A 816 6.84 -0.75 -13.27
N ASN A 817 7.62 0.32 -13.12
CA ASN A 817 7.40 1.58 -13.84
C ASN A 817 7.50 1.39 -15.36
N TRP A 818 8.46 0.60 -15.84
CA TRP A 818 8.61 0.28 -17.26
C TRP A 818 7.41 -0.51 -17.82
N PHE A 819 6.90 -1.51 -17.10
CA PHE A 819 5.70 -2.25 -17.50
C PHE A 819 4.43 -1.38 -17.47
N ARG A 820 4.32 -0.42 -16.54
CA ARG A 820 3.25 0.60 -16.53
C ARG A 820 3.31 1.49 -17.78
N VAL A 821 4.51 1.97 -18.16
CA VAL A 821 4.70 2.72 -19.43
C VAL A 821 4.36 1.87 -20.65
N ILE A 822 4.81 0.61 -20.73
CA ILE A 822 4.43 -0.31 -21.82
C ILE A 822 2.92 -0.54 -21.86
N THR A 823 2.25 -0.66 -20.72
CA THR A 823 0.79 -0.87 -20.66
C THR A 823 0.05 0.32 -21.25
N PHE A 824 0.47 1.55 -20.95
CA PHE A 824 -0.05 2.76 -21.60
C PHE A 824 0.24 2.78 -23.12
N LEU A 825 1.50 2.54 -23.51
CA LEU A 825 1.91 2.53 -24.93
C LEU A 825 1.23 1.41 -25.74
N SER A 826 0.85 0.30 -25.11
CA SER A 826 0.12 -0.80 -25.77
C SER A 826 -1.21 -0.34 -26.39
N ARG A 827 -1.83 0.72 -25.83
CA ARG A 827 -3.05 1.33 -26.36
C ARG A 827 -2.79 2.26 -27.54
N ALA A 828 -1.66 2.98 -27.53
CA ALA A 828 -1.20 3.65 -28.75
C ALA A 828 -0.93 2.60 -29.86
N ALA A 829 -0.40 1.43 -29.51
CA ALA A 829 -0.19 0.31 -30.43
C ALA A 829 -1.49 -0.44 -30.85
N THR A 830 -2.57 -0.45 -30.07
CA THR A 830 -3.88 -0.92 -30.58
C THR A 830 -4.49 0.08 -31.55
N ILE A 831 -4.42 1.38 -31.26
CA ILE A 831 -4.90 2.45 -32.15
C ILE A 831 -4.09 2.43 -33.47
N ALA A 832 -2.76 2.32 -33.40
CA ALA A 832 -1.91 2.22 -34.59
C ALA A 832 -2.23 0.98 -35.44
N ARG A 833 -2.51 -0.17 -34.82
CA ARG A 833 -2.96 -1.38 -35.53
C ARG A 833 -4.37 -1.24 -36.12
N TRP A 834 -5.28 -0.52 -35.47
CA TRP A 834 -6.61 -0.21 -36.01
C TRP A 834 -6.52 0.74 -37.22
N VAL A 835 -5.72 1.80 -37.14
CA VAL A 835 -5.42 2.69 -38.29
C VAL A 835 -4.72 1.92 -39.42
N HIS A 836 -3.82 0.99 -39.10
CA HIS A 836 -3.22 0.10 -40.10
C HIS A 836 -4.28 -0.80 -40.76
N GLY A 837 -5.18 -1.42 -39.99
CA GLY A 837 -6.30 -2.22 -40.50
C GLY A 837 -7.30 -1.43 -41.36
N ILE A 838 -7.44 -0.13 -41.11
CA ILE A 838 -8.18 0.79 -42.00
C ILE A 838 -7.40 0.99 -43.31
N ARG A 839 -6.09 1.25 -43.24
CA ARG A 839 -5.23 1.41 -44.43
C ARG A 839 -5.17 0.14 -45.28
N THR A 840 -5.23 -1.05 -44.67
CA THR A 840 -5.22 -2.35 -45.37
C THR A 840 -6.61 -2.93 -45.64
N TRP A 841 -7.68 -2.16 -45.44
CA TRP A 841 -9.07 -2.51 -45.81
C TRP A 841 -9.60 -3.83 -45.22
N VAL A 842 -9.11 -4.23 -44.05
CA VAL A 842 -9.50 -5.49 -43.36
C VAL A 842 -11.01 -5.56 -43.06
N HIS A 843 -11.65 -4.40 -42.85
CA HIS A 843 -13.09 -4.28 -42.58
C HIS A 843 -13.74 -3.18 -43.46
N PRO A 844 -14.08 -3.49 -44.73
CA PRO A 844 -14.58 -2.53 -45.71
C PRO A 844 -15.73 -1.59 -45.26
N PRO A 845 -16.77 -2.01 -44.51
CA PRO A 845 -17.80 -1.06 -44.08
C PRO A 845 -17.26 0.00 -43.09
N THR A 846 -16.28 -0.36 -42.25
CA THR A 846 -15.68 0.58 -41.31
C THR A 846 -14.71 1.54 -41.99
N THR A 847 -14.00 1.11 -43.04
CA THR A 847 -13.12 1.99 -43.81
C THR A 847 -13.93 3.02 -44.59
N VAL A 848 -15.01 2.61 -45.27
CA VAL A 848 -15.92 3.53 -45.96
C VAL A 848 -16.50 4.57 -44.98
N LEU A 849 -16.95 4.16 -43.79
CA LEU A 849 -17.44 5.08 -42.76
C LEU A 849 -16.36 6.08 -42.32
N VAL A 850 -15.12 5.65 -42.13
CA VAL A 850 -13.99 6.53 -41.78
C VAL A 850 -13.63 7.50 -42.92
N HIS A 851 -13.74 7.09 -44.18
CA HIS A 851 -13.52 7.99 -45.32
C HIS A 851 -14.64 9.04 -45.43
N LEU A 852 -15.91 8.66 -45.21
CA LEU A 852 -17.03 9.61 -45.15
C LEU A 852 -16.87 10.62 -44.00
N LEU A 853 -16.44 10.15 -42.82
CA LEU A 853 -16.13 11.00 -41.68
C LEU A 853 -14.94 11.95 -41.96
N LEU A 854 -13.91 11.48 -42.65
CA LEU A 854 -12.77 12.30 -43.08
C LEU A 854 -13.19 13.40 -44.06
N VAL A 855 -14.05 13.08 -45.03
CA VAL A 855 -14.62 14.07 -45.97
C VAL A 855 -15.45 15.11 -45.21
N ALA A 856 -16.29 14.69 -44.26
CA ALA A 856 -17.07 15.61 -43.42
C ALA A 856 -16.17 16.54 -42.57
N ILE A 857 -15.06 16.01 -42.02
CA ILE A 857 -14.06 16.78 -41.27
C ILE A 857 -13.37 17.84 -42.15
N VAL A 858 -13.04 17.50 -43.40
CA VAL A 858 -12.39 18.42 -44.35
C VAL A 858 -13.36 19.50 -44.83
N LEU A 859 -14.63 19.16 -45.08
CA LEU A 859 -15.65 20.11 -45.52
C LEU A 859 -16.14 21.04 -44.39
N CYS A 860 -16.20 20.55 -43.14
CA CYS A 860 -16.71 21.29 -41.98
C CYS A 860 -15.69 21.38 -40.83
N PRO A 861 -14.53 22.05 -41.02
CA PRO A 861 -13.46 22.11 -40.01
C PRO A 861 -13.92 22.77 -38.69
N HIS A 862 -14.98 23.58 -38.72
CA HIS A 862 -15.58 24.19 -37.54
C HIS A 862 -16.34 23.20 -36.64
N LEU A 863 -16.84 22.07 -37.18
CA LEU A 863 -17.54 21.03 -36.41
C LEU A 863 -16.61 19.99 -35.78
N VAL A 864 -15.30 20.02 -36.07
CA VAL A 864 -14.34 19.00 -35.62
C VAL A 864 -14.20 19.00 -34.09
N LEU A 865 -13.99 20.16 -33.46
CA LEU A 865 -13.90 20.22 -32.00
C LEU A 865 -15.23 19.90 -31.29
N PRO A 866 -16.39 20.47 -31.69
CA PRO A 866 -17.68 20.08 -31.13
C PRO A 866 -17.96 18.58 -31.20
N THR A 867 -17.75 17.95 -32.36
CA THR A 867 -18.00 16.51 -32.52
C THR A 867 -17.05 15.66 -31.68
N VAL A 868 -15.75 15.99 -31.60
CA VAL A 868 -14.80 15.31 -30.72
C VAL A 868 -15.22 15.40 -29.25
N PHE A 869 -15.66 16.56 -28.77
CA PHE A 869 -16.15 16.71 -27.40
C PHE A 869 -17.49 16.00 -27.15
N MET A 870 -18.41 15.95 -28.12
CA MET A 870 -19.63 15.13 -28.05
C MET A 870 -19.31 13.63 -27.99
N TYR A 871 -18.40 13.13 -28.83
CA TYR A 871 -17.99 11.72 -28.78
C TYR A 871 -17.32 11.38 -27.45
N ALA A 872 -16.47 12.26 -26.91
CA ALA A 872 -15.89 12.08 -25.57
C ALA A 872 -16.99 12.00 -24.49
N PHE A 873 -17.94 12.94 -24.49
CA PHE A 873 -19.10 12.93 -23.58
C PHE A 873 -19.91 11.63 -23.68
N LEU A 874 -20.27 11.21 -24.90
CA LEU A 874 -21.06 9.99 -25.13
C LEU A 874 -20.32 8.72 -24.69
N ILE A 875 -19.03 8.59 -25.01
CA ILE A 875 -18.22 7.45 -24.60
C ILE A 875 -18.10 7.38 -23.07
N LEU A 876 -17.89 8.51 -22.40
CA LEU A 876 -17.82 8.58 -20.94
C LEU A 876 -19.18 8.24 -20.30
N ALA A 877 -20.28 8.77 -20.82
CA ALA A 877 -21.64 8.52 -20.33
C ALA A 877 -22.09 7.05 -20.54
N LEU A 878 -21.68 6.42 -21.64
CA LEU A 878 -21.89 4.98 -21.85
C LEU A 878 -21.06 4.14 -20.88
N ARG A 879 -19.78 4.50 -20.67
CA ARG A 879 -18.91 3.86 -19.66
C ARG A 879 -19.43 4.02 -18.22
N PHE A 880 -20.18 5.07 -17.91
CA PHE A 880 -20.86 5.22 -16.63
C PHE A 880 -21.94 4.16 -16.41
N ARG A 881 -22.76 3.87 -17.44
CA ARG A 881 -23.78 2.81 -17.40
C ARG A 881 -23.14 1.43 -17.32
N CYS A 882 -22.06 1.21 -18.07
CA CYS A 882 -21.29 -0.04 -18.02
C CYS A 882 -20.25 -0.07 -16.87
N ARG A 883 -20.40 0.76 -15.82
CA ARG A 883 -19.47 0.82 -14.68
C ARG A 883 -19.63 -0.41 -13.79
N GLY A 884 -18.92 -1.49 -14.13
CA GLY A 884 -18.58 -2.53 -13.16
C GLY A 884 -17.98 -1.87 -11.91
N ARG A 885 -18.59 -2.09 -10.75
CA ARG A 885 -18.22 -1.43 -9.50
C ARG A 885 -16.88 -2.00 -9.02
N VAL A 886 -15.79 -1.31 -9.36
CA VAL A 886 -14.41 -1.71 -9.06
C VAL A 886 -14.23 -1.92 -7.56
N LYS A 887 -13.63 -3.05 -7.15
CA LYS A 887 -13.25 -3.30 -5.75
C LYS A 887 -12.31 -2.20 -5.27
N VAL A 888 -12.52 -1.68 -4.06
CA VAL A 888 -11.65 -0.62 -3.51
C VAL A 888 -10.21 -1.14 -3.42
N ASN A 889 -9.26 -0.32 -3.85
CA ASN A 889 -7.93 -0.75 -4.29
C ASN A 889 -7.23 -1.75 -3.35
N SER A 890 -7.15 -3.02 -3.79
CA SER A 890 -6.15 -3.97 -3.30
C SER A 890 -4.75 -3.55 -3.77
N VAL A 891 -3.74 -3.97 -3.02
CA VAL A 891 -2.34 -3.85 -3.45
C VAL A 891 -2.02 -5.04 -4.36
N ASP A 892 -2.10 -4.82 -5.67
CA ASP A 892 -1.93 -5.89 -6.66
C ASP A 892 -0.44 -6.30 -6.80
N PRO A 893 -0.06 -7.54 -6.43
CA PRO A 893 1.34 -7.99 -6.51
C PRO A 893 1.87 -7.99 -7.95
N ARG A 894 0.98 -8.23 -8.94
CA ARG A 894 1.26 -8.15 -10.37
C ARG A 894 1.71 -6.74 -10.80
N ASN A 895 1.05 -5.68 -10.31
CA ASN A 895 1.41 -4.29 -10.62
C ASN A 895 2.75 -3.88 -9.96
N SER A 896 3.08 -4.51 -8.83
CA SER A 896 4.39 -4.40 -8.16
C SER A 896 5.48 -5.32 -8.76
N CYS A 897 5.17 -6.06 -9.83
CA CYS A 897 5.99 -7.08 -10.50
C CYS A 897 6.54 -8.21 -9.61
N VAL A 898 5.97 -8.39 -8.42
CA VAL A 898 6.46 -9.24 -7.32
C VAL A 898 6.78 -10.67 -7.78
N ASP A 899 5.90 -11.27 -8.57
CA ASP A 899 5.97 -12.67 -8.99
C ASP A 899 7.12 -12.97 -9.98
N SER A 900 7.81 -11.93 -10.47
CA SER A 900 8.88 -11.99 -11.49
C SER A 900 10.29 -11.71 -10.96
N VAL A 901 10.44 -11.49 -9.66
CA VAL A 901 11.66 -10.94 -9.04
C VAL A 901 12.65 -12.06 -8.69
N SER A 902 13.94 -11.82 -8.93
CA SER A 902 15.00 -12.72 -8.47
C SER A 902 15.43 -12.38 -7.04
N SER A 903 15.76 -13.38 -6.23
CA SER A 903 16.17 -13.16 -4.82
C SER A 903 17.42 -12.27 -4.68
N ASP A 904 18.28 -12.18 -5.70
CA ASP A 904 19.42 -11.26 -5.75
C ASP A 904 19.02 -9.78 -5.91
N GLU A 905 17.96 -9.49 -6.69
CA GLU A 905 17.36 -8.15 -6.77
C GLU A 905 16.63 -7.76 -5.48
N LEU A 906 16.14 -8.75 -4.73
CA LEU A 906 15.43 -8.52 -3.48
C LEU A 906 16.39 -8.35 -2.30
N ASP A 907 17.52 -9.06 -2.32
CA ASP A 907 18.66 -8.80 -1.41
C ASP A 907 19.25 -7.40 -1.65
N GLU A 908 19.26 -6.91 -2.89
CA GLU A 908 19.69 -5.55 -3.25
C GLU A 908 18.76 -4.46 -2.68
N GLU A 909 17.45 -4.73 -2.51
CA GLU A 909 16.51 -3.79 -1.88
C GLU A 909 16.62 -3.72 -0.34
N PHE A 910 17.19 -4.74 0.31
CA PHE A 910 17.32 -4.81 1.77
C PHE A 910 18.75 -4.68 2.29
N ASP A 911 19.75 -4.55 1.41
CA ASP A 911 21.12 -4.24 1.80
C ASP A 911 21.23 -2.77 2.24
N GLY A 912 21.91 -2.53 3.35
CA GLY A 912 22.03 -1.19 3.94
C GLY A 912 22.99 -0.28 3.18
N PHE A 913 23.07 0.98 3.60
CA PHE A 913 24.18 1.86 3.25
C PHE A 913 24.97 2.25 4.51
N PRO A 914 26.28 1.94 4.61
CA PRO A 914 27.10 1.21 3.63
C PRO A 914 26.68 -0.27 3.48
N ALA A 915 26.98 -0.83 2.31
CA ALA A 915 26.60 -2.20 1.95
C ALA A 915 27.25 -3.25 2.86
N THR A 916 26.47 -4.26 3.23
CA THR A 916 26.92 -5.40 4.06
C THR A 916 27.48 -6.56 3.23
N ARG A 917 27.35 -6.49 1.90
CA ARG A 917 27.72 -7.55 0.95
C ARG A 917 29.17 -7.39 0.46
N PRO A 918 29.85 -8.50 0.10
CA PRO A 918 31.24 -8.47 -0.37
C PRO A 918 31.41 -7.63 -1.65
N PRO A 919 32.58 -7.00 -1.84
CA PRO A 919 32.78 -5.95 -2.85
C PRO A 919 32.59 -6.41 -4.30
N GLU A 920 32.74 -7.70 -4.59
CA GLU A 920 32.50 -8.28 -5.92
C GLU A 920 31.01 -8.23 -6.30
N ILE A 921 30.10 -8.51 -5.34
CA ILE A 921 28.65 -8.36 -5.54
C ILE A 921 28.30 -6.88 -5.73
N VAL A 922 28.89 -6.00 -4.92
CA VAL A 922 28.69 -4.55 -5.03
C VAL A 922 29.15 -4.02 -6.39
N ARG A 923 30.25 -4.53 -6.94
CA ARG A 923 30.72 -4.20 -8.30
C ARG A 923 29.74 -4.65 -9.38
N ILE A 924 29.23 -5.88 -9.29
CA ILE A 924 28.22 -6.42 -10.22
C ILE A 924 26.93 -5.57 -10.17
N ARG A 925 26.47 -5.20 -8.97
CA ARG A 925 25.32 -4.28 -8.78
C ARG A 925 25.60 -2.90 -9.39
N TYR A 926 26.78 -2.34 -9.17
CA TYR A 926 27.18 -1.04 -9.70
C TYR A 926 27.23 -1.00 -11.24
N ASP A 927 27.72 -2.06 -11.90
CA ASP A 927 27.74 -2.11 -13.37
C ASP A 927 26.33 -2.34 -13.97
N ARG A 928 25.42 -3.04 -13.28
CA ARG A 928 23.98 -3.05 -13.63
C ARG A 928 23.36 -1.65 -13.49
N LEU A 929 23.64 -0.96 -12.39
CA LEU A 929 23.14 0.39 -12.11
C LEU A 929 23.64 1.39 -13.16
N ARG A 930 24.91 1.30 -13.56
CA ARG A 930 25.50 2.13 -14.63
C ARG A 930 24.80 1.92 -15.97
N ALA A 931 24.37 0.69 -16.28
CA ALA A 931 23.63 0.38 -17.51
C ALA A 931 22.17 0.87 -17.51
N LEU A 932 21.58 1.14 -16.33
CA LEU A 932 20.15 1.47 -16.18
C LEU A 932 19.87 2.84 -15.51
N ALA A 933 20.92 3.60 -15.19
CA ALA A 933 20.95 5.02 -14.87
C ALA A 933 19.69 5.58 -14.16
N GLY A 934 19.61 5.45 -12.83
CA GLY A 934 18.40 5.65 -12.01
C GLY A 934 17.58 6.94 -12.19
N ARG A 935 18.10 8.00 -12.85
CA ARG A 935 17.29 9.16 -13.29
C ARG A 935 16.21 8.76 -14.32
N ALA A 936 16.40 7.66 -15.05
CA ALA A 936 15.38 7.10 -15.92
C ALA A 936 14.18 6.53 -15.12
N GLN A 937 14.41 5.94 -13.94
CA GLN A 937 13.34 5.31 -13.14
C GLN A 937 12.29 6.31 -12.66
N THR A 938 12.71 7.51 -12.23
CA THR A 938 11.79 8.57 -11.80
C THR A 938 11.03 9.13 -12.99
N LEU A 939 11.71 9.47 -14.09
CA LEU A 939 11.08 9.98 -15.32
C LEU A 939 10.09 8.97 -15.94
N LEU A 940 10.42 7.67 -15.94
CA LEU A 940 9.49 6.61 -16.36
C LEU A 940 8.30 6.49 -15.41
N GLY A 941 8.52 6.65 -14.10
CA GLY A 941 7.45 6.68 -13.09
C GLY A 941 6.51 7.87 -13.26
N ASP A 942 7.04 9.05 -13.58
CA ASP A 942 6.27 10.27 -13.87
C ASP A 942 5.48 10.15 -15.18
N VAL A 943 6.09 9.63 -16.24
CA VAL A 943 5.40 9.37 -17.52
C VAL A 943 4.28 8.33 -17.35
N ALA A 944 4.53 7.24 -16.61
CA ALA A 944 3.50 6.27 -16.25
C ALA A 944 2.35 6.93 -15.46
N ALA A 945 2.66 7.72 -14.43
CA ALA A 945 1.66 8.40 -13.62
C ALA A 945 0.85 9.43 -14.44
N GLN A 946 1.45 10.11 -15.41
CA GLN A 946 0.73 11.00 -16.33
C GLN A 946 -0.23 10.21 -17.25
N GLY A 947 0.23 9.11 -17.86
CA GLY A 947 -0.61 8.25 -18.70
C GLY A 947 -1.79 7.62 -17.92
N GLU A 948 -1.54 7.17 -16.69
CA GLU A 948 -2.55 6.60 -15.79
C GLU A 948 -3.59 7.62 -15.32
N ARG A 949 -3.22 8.90 -15.16
CA ARG A 949 -4.16 9.99 -14.84
C ARG A 949 -5.10 10.28 -16.00
N ILE A 950 -4.58 10.27 -17.23
CA ILE A 950 -5.43 10.36 -18.44
C ILE A 950 -6.39 9.16 -18.48
N GLU A 951 -5.90 7.95 -18.23
CA GLU A 951 -6.74 6.75 -18.14
C GLU A 951 -7.80 6.83 -17.02
N ALA A 952 -7.45 7.37 -15.85
CA ALA A 952 -8.37 7.46 -14.70
C ALA A 952 -9.66 8.22 -15.02
N LEU A 953 -9.57 9.26 -15.86
CA LEU A 953 -10.73 9.99 -16.40
C LEU A 953 -11.61 9.10 -17.29
N PHE A 954 -11.01 8.36 -18.23
CA PHE A 954 -11.80 7.52 -19.15
C PHE A 954 -12.37 6.26 -18.49
N ASN A 955 -11.84 5.84 -17.34
CA ASN A 955 -12.25 4.62 -16.65
C ASN A 955 -13.11 4.86 -15.39
N TRP A 956 -13.55 6.10 -15.10
CA TRP A 956 -14.35 6.42 -13.91
C TRP A 956 -13.69 6.04 -12.56
N ARG A 957 -12.34 6.00 -12.50
CA ARG A 957 -11.59 5.61 -11.28
C ARG A 957 -11.77 6.62 -10.14
N ASP A 958 -11.80 7.91 -10.49
CA ASP A 958 -12.33 8.97 -9.64
C ASP A 958 -13.69 9.38 -10.24
N PRO A 959 -14.83 9.00 -9.63
CA PRO A 959 -16.14 9.29 -10.19
C PRO A 959 -16.49 10.78 -10.17
N ARG A 960 -15.85 11.56 -9.29
CA ARG A 960 -16.13 12.99 -9.08
C ARG A 960 -15.38 13.82 -10.12
N ALA A 961 -14.08 13.57 -10.29
CA ALA A 961 -13.28 14.17 -11.34
C ALA A 961 -13.79 13.78 -12.74
N THR A 962 -14.19 12.52 -12.94
CA THR A 962 -14.77 12.10 -14.21
C THR A 962 -16.10 12.78 -14.49
N CYS A 963 -16.98 12.95 -13.49
CA CYS A 963 -18.22 13.71 -13.65
C CYS A 963 -17.96 15.18 -14.02
N ILE A 964 -17.01 15.85 -13.35
CA ILE A 964 -16.58 17.22 -13.70
C ILE A 964 -16.06 17.27 -15.15
N PHE A 965 -15.29 16.28 -15.58
CA PHE A 965 -14.77 16.19 -16.95
C PHE A 965 -15.87 15.93 -18.00
N VAL A 966 -16.88 15.13 -17.68
CA VAL A 966 -18.06 14.89 -18.54
C VAL A 966 -18.85 16.19 -18.76
N VAL A 967 -19.12 16.95 -17.68
CA VAL A 967 -19.77 18.26 -17.77
C VAL A 967 -18.92 19.25 -18.56
N PHE A 968 -17.59 19.25 -18.35
CA PHE A 968 -16.66 20.06 -19.13
C PHE A 968 -16.68 19.70 -20.62
N CYS A 969 -16.70 18.43 -21.00
CA CYS A 969 -16.80 18.02 -22.41
C CYS A 969 -18.11 18.49 -23.06
N LEU A 970 -19.25 18.38 -22.36
CA LEU A 970 -20.53 18.87 -22.87
C LEU A 970 -20.53 20.41 -23.05
N PHE A 971 -20.00 21.15 -22.07
CA PHE A 971 -19.86 22.61 -22.16
C PHE A 971 -18.87 23.03 -23.26
N ALA A 972 -17.72 22.36 -23.38
CA ALA A 972 -16.71 22.63 -24.40
C ALA A 972 -17.26 22.38 -25.81
N SER A 973 -18.05 21.32 -26.01
CA SER A 973 -18.75 21.07 -27.27
C SER A 973 -19.64 22.25 -27.67
N PHE A 974 -20.52 22.69 -26.76
CA PHE A 974 -21.42 23.82 -26.98
C PHE A 974 -20.66 25.13 -27.23
N LEU A 975 -19.58 25.39 -26.48
CA LEU A 975 -18.73 26.56 -26.64
C LEU A 975 -18.05 26.60 -28.01
N PHE A 976 -17.44 25.49 -28.46
CA PHE A 976 -16.80 25.42 -29.78
C PHE A 976 -17.80 25.36 -30.94
N TYR A 977 -19.06 25.03 -30.69
CA TYR A 977 -20.14 25.10 -31.69
C TYR A 977 -20.57 26.54 -31.96
N ILE A 978 -20.59 27.38 -30.91
CA ILE A 978 -20.93 28.82 -31.01
C ILE A 978 -19.72 29.67 -31.41
N VAL A 979 -18.52 29.36 -30.88
CA VAL A 979 -17.31 30.18 -31.04
C VAL A 979 -16.34 29.49 -32.01
N PRO A 980 -16.10 30.06 -33.21
CA PRO A 980 -15.11 29.55 -34.15
C PRO A 980 -13.72 29.42 -33.51
N PHE A 981 -13.06 28.29 -33.78
CA PHE A 981 -11.73 27.96 -33.22
C PHE A 981 -10.68 29.08 -33.43
N GLN A 982 -10.76 29.83 -34.53
CA GLN A 982 -9.89 30.98 -34.79
C GLN A 982 -9.96 32.06 -33.69
N ILE A 983 -11.16 32.36 -33.17
CA ILE A 983 -11.37 33.33 -32.08
C ILE A 983 -10.80 32.77 -30.77
N PHE A 984 -10.96 31.47 -30.51
CA PHE A 984 -10.37 30.80 -29.36
C PHE A 984 -8.83 30.85 -29.40
N VAL A 985 -8.21 30.57 -30.55
CA VAL A 985 -6.75 30.64 -30.73
C VAL A 985 -6.24 32.07 -30.54
N LEU A 986 -6.95 33.07 -31.08
CA LEU A 986 -6.60 34.49 -30.90
C LEU A 986 -6.66 34.90 -29.42
N GLY A 987 -7.75 34.57 -28.73
CA GLY A 987 -7.92 34.84 -27.29
C GLY A 987 -6.89 34.11 -26.43
N PHE A 988 -6.59 32.84 -26.73
CA PHE A 988 -5.54 32.07 -26.06
C PHE A 988 -4.15 32.68 -26.30
N GLY A 989 -3.86 33.16 -27.52
CA GLY A 989 -2.61 33.85 -27.84
C GLY A 989 -2.41 35.11 -27.00
N PHE A 990 -3.41 35.99 -26.93
CA PHE A 990 -3.37 37.16 -26.05
C PHE A 990 -3.25 36.79 -24.56
N TYR A 991 -3.95 35.74 -24.11
CA TYR A 991 -3.85 35.25 -22.74
C TYR A 991 -2.47 34.66 -22.41
N TYR A 992 -1.83 33.95 -23.34
CA TYR A 992 -0.49 33.40 -23.16
C TYR A 992 0.58 34.49 -23.13
N ILE A 993 0.46 35.49 -24.01
CA ILE A 993 1.39 36.62 -24.12
C ILE A 993 1.18 37.65 -22.99
N ARG A 994 0.07 37.58 -22.22
CA ARG A 994 -0.32 38.53 -21.15
C ARG A 994 0.86 39.04 -20.33
N HIS A 995 0.92 40.36 -20.12
CA HIS A 995 2.03 41.01 -19.42
C HIS A 995 2.25 40.40 -18.01
N PRO A 996 3.50 40.25 -17.52
CA PRO A 996 3.79 39.54 -16.27
C PRO A 996 2.98 39.96 -15.04
N ARG A 997 2.60 41.24 -14.90
CA ARG A 997 1.72 41.73 -13.81
C ARG A 997 0.32 41.07 -13.80
N PHE A 998 -0.11 40.48 -14.91
CA PHE A 998 -1.36 39.73 -15.04
C PHE A 998 -1.14 38.23 -15.11
N ARG A 999 0.06 37.72 -14.79
CA ARG A 999 0.34 36.29 -14.66
C ARG A 999 0.27 35.91 -13.19
N ASP A 1000 -0.65 35.02 -12.85
CA ASP A 1000 -0.77 34.45 -11.52
C ASP A 1000 0.42 33.55 -11.21
N ASP A 1001 1.02 33.65 -10.03
CA ASP A 1001 2.11 32.76 -9.57
C ASP A 1001 1.65 31.30 -9.38
N MET A 1002 0.35 31.04 -9.52
CA MET A 1002 -0.29 29.78 -9.14
C MET A 1002 -0.53 28.89 -10.36
N PRO A 1003 -0.38 27.55 -10.22
CA PRO A 1003 -0.74 26.61 -11.28
C PRO A 1003 -2.20 26.77 -11.71
N SER A 1004 -2.44 26.74 -13.02
CA SER A 1004 -3.76 26.94 -13.62
C SER A 1004 -4.74 25.81 -13.28
N VAL A 1005 -6.03 26.11 -13.35
CA VAL A 1005 -7.12 25.17 -12.98
C VAL A 1005 -7.01 23.80 -13.67
N PRO A 1006 -6.72 23.68 -14.98
CA PRO A 1006 -6.54 22.37 -15.62
C PRO A 1006 -5.33 21.58 -15.07
N ILE A 1007 -4.25 22.27 -14.69
CA ILE A 1007 -3.05 21.65 -14.11
C ILE A 1007 -3.34 21.17 -12.67
N ASN A 1008 -4.12 21.92 -11.89
CA ASN A 1008 -4.56 21.50 -10.56
C ASN A 1008 -5.45 20.27 -10.64
N PHE A 1009 -6.48 20.33 -11.49
CA PHE A 1009 -7.38 19.20 -11.76
C PHE A 1009 -6.60 17.95 -12.20
N PHE A 1010 -5.66 18.08 -13.14
CA PHE A 1010 -4.89 16.94 -13.64
C PHE A 1010 -3.93 16.36 -12.58
N ARG A 1011 -3.24 17.19 -11.79
CA ARG A 1011 -2.35 16.72 -10.71
C ARG A 1011 -3.08 15.95 -9.61
N ARG A 1012 -4.36 16.24 -9.42
CA ARG A 1012 -5.25 15.64 -8.42
C ARG A 1012 -5.78 14.25 -8.79
N LEU A 1013 -5.66 13.85 -10.06
CA LEU A 1013 -6.14 12.55 -10.55
C LEU A 1013 -5.32 11.37 -9.98
N PRO A 1014 -5.96 10.22 -9.72
CA PRO A 1014 -5.31 9.06 -9.12
C PRO A 1014 -4.37 8.34 -10.10
N SER A 1015 -3.16 8.06 -9.63
CA SER A 1015 -2.13 7.24 -10.31
C SER A 1015 -1.94 5.90 -9.59
N MET A 1016 -1.49 4.88 -10.30
CA MET A 1016 -1.27 3.52 -9.75
C MET A 1016 0.05 3.41 -8.96
N SER A 1017 0.80 4.52 -8.85
CA SER A 1017 1.93 4.70 -7.92
C SER A 1017 1.64 4.16 -6.52
N ASP A 1018 0.42 4.40 -6.04
CA ASP A 1018 0.03 4.16 -4.66
C ASP A 1018 -0.18 2.66 -4.40
N GLN A 1019 -0.36 1.85 -5.46
CA GLN A 1019 -0.48 0.39 -5.41
C GLN A 1019 0.89 -0.33 -5.46
N ILE A 1020 2.01 0.41 -5.54
CA ILE A 1020 3.35 -0.18 -5.58
C ILE A 1020 3.90 -0.39 -4.16
N LEU A 1021 4.42 -1.60 -3.91
CA LEU A 1021 5.19 -1.98 -2.73
C LEU A 1021 6.63 -1.45 -2.77
#